data_AF-A0A7J4HX44-F1
#
_entry.id   AF-A0A7J4HX44-F1
#
_cell.length_a   1.000
_cell.length_b   1.000
_cell.length_c   1.000
_cell.angle_alpha   90.00
_cell.angle_beta   90.00
_cell.angle_gamma   90.00
#
_symmetry.space_group_name_H-M   'P 1'
#
loop_
_entity.id
_entity.type
_entity.pdbx_description
1 polymer ?
#
loop_
_entity_poly.entity_id
_entity_poly.type
_entity_poly.pdbx_seq_one_letter_code
_entity_poly.pdbx_strand_id
1 'polypeptide(L)'
;MSINNKNKKVGDLAKDVLKKDLLENKLIFSLFLITVITSSLLFIFLLSKISITGYAGYLSSQAGSISEVVIHDTFDTIYWHGIYGLALRVPGFTELLFDDFSTGYIGRMDVFFDCVQSDAEGGNEVYISNSSAISFETLEPANPADLDSIIGCSGKVDCAINTFIGNMSIMVGSRNITGIPSTYTYRYDGENEIFDMGILYDGTNFVYVTYIETVQKSFNPEKLVNYQTLIPGIPNDTQTYYFFTDPYDECPAGGGIGENILGNVSGYVFDEDNNPLYNATVKLAGYTGISDINGYYTLNFTVISGNYTLLGLKLGYQTHISTIEVNFSSSTFLRNITLSPEADSYNVTITPLVSGYVTSDLGNVLENVTIQLGNSTTTTNSLGYYSFRPSLTLGQHPIIATKLFYDNYYAILNFSSNTTNVTHNIMMIYSTLNYEFVTGPYTENNDDDGKYNKKPNPEVISRAEDFWVSTKEIRKEVRQNTFIEETIGLYNFKTTNMDLIFTLSPEIKSFIELDKSALSVNPDSFTNLVLTIYGTKPLGVYNGTLTIAGDLDLVIPIIITIVEKKFPVEVLLSEIDLFNNIVQPGENLKYKLSLQNLLRDQSYKVSLKSVIKDSEGVVYNVEEYDSEIQNSLTLLKEINIPANVSEGEYVLEIEARYLNLLSRSTASFIVSRPIYLYSFFGIPLWVMIMIISFLSFVSLNFLLYRKYEERKKRYRVEVDYATLPRPGEKVVKLGLVAESKHPAYYELERLTTHAIVAGATGMGKSISAQVIIEEALMNDIAVIVFDPTAQWSGMLRKCDDKKMMSFYSKFGLKESDARGFKGNVRQVVNARQIIDINKHINPGQIQIFSLNKLDPKDIDFFIANVIRQVFKSDPKESPTLKVLVVFDEVHRLLSKFGGSGEGFLQIERACREFRKWGIGVMLISQVLNDFVGEIKANINTEVQTRTLEESDLERIKTKYGEGFLKSLVRAEVGVAMFQNAEYNRGRPYFINFRPILHSTRRLPDEELEKYNRYNDLVDDLADQMLQLEKEGIDIFDLKMELKLIKDKIMSGSFSVVEIYLEGLKPRIEKEWEKLGKKPKPRLLELANEADVKKAVEDAKKEREKVIVKDLVNNSSEKEKGLDERNKEKVGNFVEKKVENNFKKEGLKTKEIPNIVDSKLIKKAKDALNK
;
A
#
# COMPACT_ATOMS: atom_id res chain seq x y z
N MET A 1 0.33 21.32 -49.05
CA MET A 1 -0.65 20.20 -49.04
C MET A 1 -0.16 18.91 -48.35
N SER A 2 1.11 18.50 -48.46
CA SER A 2 1.62 17.27 -47.80
C SER A 2 1.77 17.36 -46.25
N ILE A 3 1.94 18.57 -45.70
CA ILE A 3 2.20 18.80 -44.26
C ILE A 3 0.91 18.76 -43.42
N ASN A 4 -0.23 19.23 -43.94
CA ASN A 4 -1.52 19.21 -43.23
C ASN A 4 -2.10 17.80 -43.06
N ASN A 5 -1.76 16.86 -43.95
CA ASN A 5 -2.14 15.46 -43.78
C ASN A 5 -1.31 14.73 -42.71
N LYS A 6 -0.12 15.22 -42.32
CA LYS A 6 0.74 14.60 -41.30
C LYS A 6 0.32 14.97 -39.87
N ASN A 7 -0.01 16.24 -39.60
CA ASN A 7 -0.46 16.66 -38.26
C ASN A 7 -1.85 16.11 -37.89
N LYS A 8 -2.75 15.95 -38.87
CA LYS A 8 -4.05 15.28 -38.66
C LYS A 8 -3.85 13.79 -38.31
N LYS A 9 -2.95 13.11 -39.03
CA LYS A 9 -2.58 11.71 -38.79
C LYS A 9 -1.98 11.44 -37.40
N VAL A 10 -1.18 12.34 -36.83
CA VAL A 10 -0.58 12.13 -35.48
C VAL A 10 -1.63 12.27 -34.37
N GLY A 11 -2.53 13.26 -34.49
CA GLY A 11 -3.67 13.40 -33.55
C GLY A 11 -4.69 12.28 -33.67
N ASP A 12 -4.95 11.79 -34.89
CA ASP A 12 -5.82 10.64 -35.13
C ASP A 12 -5.18 9.33 -34.62
N LEU A 13 -3.85 9.16 -34.75
CA LEU A 13 -3.14 8.00 -34.20
C LEU A 13 -3.08 8.00 -32.67
N ALA A 14 -2.92 9.16 -32.03
CA ALA A 14 -2.96 9.27 -30.58
C ALA A 14 -4.33 8.87 -30.04
N LYS A 15 -5.41 9.27 -30.74
CA LYS A 15 -6.76 8.78 -30.47
C LYS A 15 -6.90 7.28 -30.71
N ASP A 16 -6.25 6.73 -31.74
CA ASP A 16 -6.28 5.29 -32.01
C ASP A 16 -5.51 4.47 -30.96
N VAL A 17 -4.39 4.97 -30.43
CA VAL A 17 -3.67 4.34 -29.32
C VAL A 17 -4.50 4.38 -28.03
N LEU A 18 -5.14 5.52 -27.74
CA LEU A 18 -6.02 5.67 -26.57
C LEU A 18 -7.28 4.81 -26.69
N LYS A 19 -7.85 4.69 -27.90
CA LYS A 19 -8.93 3.75 -28.21
C LYS A 19 -8.49 2.30 -28.06
N LYS A 20 -7.27 1.96 -28.49
CA LYS A 20 -6.71 0.61 -28.37
C LYS A 20 -6.50 0.24 -26.90
N ASP A 21 -5.98 1.14 -26.08
CA ASP A 21 -5.80 0.92 -24.64
C ASP A 21 -7.17 0.82 -23.91
N LEU A 22 -8.15 1.64 -24.30
CA LEU A 22 -9.54 1.51 -23.85
C LEU A 22 -10.18 0.17 -24.25
N LEU A 23 -9.96 -0.28 -25.49
CA LEU A 23 -10.44 -1.57 -26.00
C LEU A 23 -9.78 -2.73 -25.27
N GLU A 24 -8.47 -2.66 -25.01
CA GLU A 24 -7.71 -3.69 -24.31
C GLU A 24 -8.12 -3.77 -22.84
N ASN A 25 -8.34 -2.63 -22.16
CA ASN A 25 -8.88 -2.61 -20.80
C ASN A 25 -10.32 -3.14 -20.73
N LYS A 26 -11.18 -2.81 -21.72
CA LYS A 26 -12.52 -3.40 -21.83
C LYS A 26 -12.46 -4.91 -22.07
N LEU A 27 -11.50 -5.38 -22.86
CA LEU A 27 -11.30 -6.79 -23.15
C LEU A 27 -10.80 -7.55 -21.91
N ILE A 28 -9.85 -7.00 -21.15
CA ILE A 28 -9.41 -7.55 -19.86
C ILE A 28 -10.57 -7.63 -18.88
N PHE A 29 -11.37 -6.56 -18.76
CA PHE A 29 -12.55 -6.55 -17.90
C PHE A 29 -13.59 -7.58 -18.33
N SER A 30 -13.82 -7.72 -19.64
CA SER A 30 -14.75 -8.71 -20.19
C SER A 30 -14.28 -10.14 -19.94
N LEU A 31 -12.99 -10.44 -20.15
CA LEU A 31 -12.39 -11.74 -19.85
C LEU A 31 -12.42 -12.05 -18.34
N PHE A 32 -12.17 -11.05 -17.50
CA PHE A 32 -12.32 -11.19 -16.05
C PHE A 32 -13.76 -11.58 -15.68
N LEU A 33 -14.76 -10.84 -16.20
CA LEU A 33 -16.17 -11.11 -15.95
C LEU A 33 -16.59 -12.51 -16.42
N ILE A 34 -16.17 -12.92 -17.63
CA ILE A 34 -16.43 -14.27 -18.15
C ILE A 34 -15.80 -15.33 -17.25
N THR A 35 -14.56 -15.12 -16.81
CA THR A 35 -13.86 -16.07 -15.93
C THR A 35 -14.57 -16.21 -14.59
N VAL A 36 -14.99 -15.10 -13.99
CA VAL A 36 -15.74 -15.09 -12.72
C VAL A 36 -17.09 -15.80 -12.89
N ILE A 37 -17.89 -15.42 -13.90
CA ILE A 37 -19.21 -16.03 -14.14
C ILE A 37 -19.09 -17.53 -14.38
N THR A 38 -18.17 -17.94 -15.25
CA THR A 38 -17.98 -19.37 -15.56
C THR A 38 -17.43 -20.15 -14.38
N SER A 39 -16.51 -19.57 -13.59
CA SER A 39 -16.00 -20.19 -12.36
C SER A 39 -17.10 -20.31 -11.30
N SER A 40 -17.96 -19.30 -11.14
CA SER A 40 -19.10 -19.35 -10.23
C SER A 40 -20.12 -20.42 -10.66
N LEU A 41 -20.41 -20.53 -11.96
CA LEU A 41 -21.28 -21.59 -12.48
C LEU A 41 -20.68 -22.99 -12.25
N LEU A 42 -19.36 -23.13 -12.43
CA LEU A 42 -18.66 -24.39 -12.23
C LEU A 42 -18.54 -24.72 -10.73
N PHE A 43 -18.40 -23.71 -9.87
CA PHE A 43 -18.46 -23.84 -8.42
C PHE A 43 -19.86 -24.23 -7.94
N ILE A 44 -20.92 -23.61 -8.45
CA ILE A 44 -22.31 -23.99 -8.19
C ILE A 44 -22.56 -25.43 -8.66
N PHE A 45 -22.02 -25.82 -9.83
CA PHE A 45 -22.09 -27.21 -10.30
C PHE A 45 -21.35 -28.17 -9.36
N LEU A 46 -20.13 -27.83 -8.94
CA LEU A 46 -19.37 -28.62 -7.97
C LEU A 46 -20.12 -28.73 -6.64
N LEU A 47 -20.67 -27.63 -6.12
CA LEU A 47 -21.53 -27.62 -4.94
C LEU A 47 -22.79 -28.49 -5.13
N SER A 48 -23.42 -28.48 -6.30
CA SER A 48 -24.57 -29.34 -6.58
C SER A 48 -24.23 -30.84 -6.62
N LYS A 49 -22.96 -31.17 -6.89
CA LYS A 49 -22.42 -32.54 -6.86
C LYS A 49 -21.86 -32.92 -5.49
N ILE A 50 -21.49 -31.92 -4.69
CA ILE A 50 -21.21 -32.06 -3.28
C ILE A 50 -22.56 -32.12 -2.57
N SER A 51 -23.18 -33.30 -2.59
CA SER A 51 -24.27 -33.60 -1.67
C SER A 51 -23.68 -33.67 -0.26
N ILE A 52 -23.41 -32.51 0.35
CA ILE A 52 -23.37 -32.41 1.81
C ILE A 52 -24.84 -32.46 2.24
N THR A 53 -25.41 -33.65 2.21
CA THR A 53 -26.40 -33.99 3.22
C THR A 53 -25.66 -33.84 4.53
N GLY A 54 -26.09 -32.93 5.40
CA GLY A 54 -25.39 -32.61 6.65
C GLY A 54 -24.88 -33.86 7.37
N TYR A 55 -23.78 -33.71 8.12
CA TYR A 55 -23.23 -34.78 8.94
C TYR A 55 -24.35 -35.43 9.78
N ALA A 56 -24.80 -36.62 9.38
CA ALA A 56 -25.44 -37.53 10.31
C ALA A 56 -24.30 -38.12 11.14
N GLY A 57 -23.89 -37.39 12.17
CA GLY A 57 -22.91 -37.88 13.13
C GLY A 57 -23.44 -39.16 13.76
N TYR A 58 -22.78 -40.28 13.49
CA TYR A 58 -22.99 -41.50 14.25
C TYR A 58 -22.25 -41.35 15.59
N LEU A 59 -22.99 -41.09 16.66
CA LEU A 59 -22.46 -41.15 18.02
C LEU A 59 -22.67 -42.57 18.56
N SER A 60 -21.60 -43.33 18.76
CA SER A 60 -21.70 -44.63 19.44
C SER A 60 -21.94 -44.40 20.93
N SER A 61 -23.18 -44.58 21.41
CA SER A 61 -23.47 -44.59 22.84
C SER A 61 -23.32 -46.01 23.40
N GLN A 62 -22.80 -46.12 24.62
CA GLN A 62 -22.72 -47.39 25.33
C GLN A 62 -23.95 -47.58 26.21
N ALA A 63 -24.38 -48.82 26.39
CA ALA A 63 -25.47 -49.13 27.31
C ALA A 63 -25.11 -48.68 28.73
N GLY A 64 -25.94 -47.83 29.33
CA GLY A 64 -25.74 -47.30 30.69
C GLY A 64 -25.23 -45.85 30.77
N SER A 65 -25.01 -45.15 29.65
CA SER A 65 -24.62 -43.72 29.63
C SER A 65 -25.66 -42.84 28.93
N ILE A 66 -25.85 -41.60 29.40
CA ILE A 66 -26.62 -40.56 28.71
C ILE A 66 -25.66 -39.77 27.81
N SER A 67 -25.94 -39.70 26.52
CA SER A 67 -25.18 -38.88 25.55
C SER A 67 -25.97 -37.63 25.20
N GLU A 68 -25.39 -36.45 25.43
CA GLU A 68 -25.94 -35.16 25.04
C GLU A 68 -25.31 -34.72 23.71
N VAL A 69 -26.14 -34.25 22.78
CA VAL A 69 -25.70 -33.75 21.46
C VAL A 69 -26.16 -32.30 21.34
N VAL A 70 -25.21 -31.37 21.28
CA VAL A 70 -25.46 -29.95 21.09
C VAL A 70 -25.28 -29.61 19.60
N ILE A 71 -26.34 -29.07 18.99
CA ILE A 71 -26.35 -28.67 17.57
C ILE A 71 -26.37 -27.14 17.52
N HIS A 72 -25.38 -26.54 16.86
CA HIS A 72 -25.31 -25.10 16.63
C HIS A 72 -25.77 -24.79 15.19
N ASP A 73 -26.75 -23.90 15.04
CA ASP A 73 -27.22 -23.38 13.75
C ASP A 73 -26.77 -21.93 13.59
N THR A 74 -26.11 -21.60 12.48
CA THR A 74 -25.54 -20.27 12.21
C THR A 74 -26.03 -19.75 10.85
N PHE A 75 -26.54 -18.52 10.84
CA PHE A 75 -27.04 -17.85 9.64
C PHE A 75 -26.63 -16.37 9.65
N ASP A 76 -26.48 -15.79 8.46
CA ASP A 76 -26.13 -14.38 8.31
C ASP A 76 -27.31 -13.49 8.70
N THR A 77 -27.08 -12.51 9.57
CA THR A 77 -28.08 -11.50 9.92
C THR A 77 -28.03 -10.31 8.96
N ILE A 78 -29.20 -9.73 8.68
CA ILE A 78 -29.36 -8.54 7.83
C ILE A 78 -29.81 -7.30 8.61
N TYR A 79 -29.97 -7.42 9.93
CA TYR A 79 -30.47 -6.36 10.81
C TYR A 79 -29.37 -5.73 11.68
N TRP A 80 -28.19 -6.35 11.76
CA TRP A 80 -27.07 -5.90 12.59
C TRP A 80 -25.83 -5.59 11.74
N HIS A 81 -25.05 -4.61 12.19
CA HIS A 81 -23.68 -4.39 11.75
C HIS A 81 -22.75 -4.58 12.96
N GLY A 82 -21.71 -5.38 12.80
CA GLY A 82 -20.72 -5.60 13.86
C GLY A 82 -19.61 -4.55 13.82
N ILE A 83 -19.31 -3.94 14.96
CA ILE A 83 -18.23 -2.98 15.11
C ILE A 83 -17.20 -3.55 16.09
N TYR A 84 -15.92 -3.41 15.77
CA TYR A 84 -14.82 -3.66 16.69
C TYR A 84 -13.72 -2.63 16.54
N GLY A 85 -12.98 -2.33 17.60
CA GLY A 85 -11.79 -1.47 17.48
C GLY A 85 -11.21 -1.03 18.81
N LEU A 86 -10.41 0.02 18.73
CA LEU A 86 -9.76 0.61 19.91
C LEU A 86 -10.49 1.87 20.35
N ALA A 87 -11.03 1.87 21.58
CA ALA A 87 -11.56 3.03 22.27
C ALA A 87 -10.48 3.58 23.22
N LEU A 88 -9.95 4.76 22.90
CA LEU A 88 -8.73 5.27 23.53
C LEU A 88 -8.89 6.69 24.06
N ARG A 89 -8.39 6.96 25.27
CA ARG A 89 -8.24 8.32 25.76
C ARG A 89 -7.08 9.04 25.05
N VAL A 90 -7.37 10.20 24.46
CA VAL A 90 -6.42 11.11 23.81
C VAL A 90 -6.66 12.52 24.36
N PRO A 91 -5.83 12.99 25.31
CA PRO A 91 -6.00 14.33 25.90
C PRO A 91 -6.01 15.44 24.84
N GLY A 92 -7.03 16.30 24.88
CA GLY A 92 -7.30 17.37 23.93
C GLY A 92 -8.14 16.97 22.71
N PHE A 93 -8.60 15.72 22.60
CA PHE A 93 -9.39 15.25 21.47
C PHE A 93 -10.89 15.53 21.66
N THR A 94 -11.33 16.71 21.26
CA THR A 94 -12.72 17.17 21.44
C THR A 94 -13.63 16.95 20.21
N GLU A 95 -13.15 16.24 19.20
CA GLU A 95 -13.91 16.00 17.97
C GLU A 95 -14.92 14.85 18.14
N LEU A 96 -16.17 15.07 17.72
CA LEU A 96 -17.19 14.01 17.71
C LEU A 96 -16.96 13.08 16.52
N LEU A 97 -16.65 11.81 16.80
CA LEU A 97 -16.42 10.79 15.78
C LEU A 97 -17.73 10.16 15.30
N PHE A 98 -17.79 9.87 13.99
CA PHE A 98 -18.90 9.19 13.35
C PHE A 98 -18.43 8.37 12.14
N ASP A 99 -19.20 7.35 11.77
CA ASP A 99 -18.99 6.59 10.52
C ASP A 99 -20.32 6.04 9.97
N ASP A 100 -20.30 5.66 8.69
CA ASP A 100 -21.45 5.13 7.95
C ASP A 100 -21.40 3.59 7.93
N PHE A 101 -22.44 2.95 8.47
CA PHE A 101 -22.50 1.49 8.59
C PHE A 101 -23.66 0.88 7.81
N SER A 102 -23.40 -0.26 7.16
CA SER A 102 -24.40 -1.05 6.40
C SER A 102 -24.63 -2.40 7.06
N THR A 103 -25.87 -2.84 7.22
CA THR A 103 -26.17 -4.11 7.90
C THR A 103 -25.62 -5.35 7.16
N GLY A 104 -25.36 -6.42 7.91
CA GLY A 104 -24.80 -7.68 7.40
C GLY A 104 -23.29 -7.69 7.21
N TYR A 105 -22.59 -6.69 7.73
CA TYR A 105 -21.12 -6.59 7.67
C TYR A 105 -20.52 -6.38 9.06
N ILE A 106 -19.22 -6.67 9.18
CA ILE A 106 -18.43 -6.36 10.36
C ILE A 106 -17.33 -5.38 9.96
N GLY A 107 -17.36 -4.18 10.52
CA GLY A 107 -16.43 -3.09 10.29
C GLY A 107 -15.49 -2.85 11.48
N ARG A 108 -14.32 -2.25 11.20
CA ARG A 108 -13.42 -1.76 12.25
C ARG A 108 -13.61 -0.25 12.42
N MET A 109 -13.76 0.21 13.66
CA MET A 109 -13.82 1.63 14.01
C MET A 109 -12.96 1.88 15.26
N ASP A 110 -11.90 2.68 15.14
CA ASP A 110 -11.10 3.09 16.30
C ASP A 110 -11.59 4.47 16.75
N VAL A 111 -11.96 4.61 18.03
CA VAL A 111 -12.56 5.81 18.60
C VAL A 111 -11.64 6.45 19.63
N PHE A 112 -11.55 7.77 19.59
CA PHE A 112 -10.71 8.57 20.47
C PHE A 112 -11.58 9.52 21.27
N PHE A 113 -11.33 9.63 22.58
CA PHE A 113 -12.06 10.50 23.48
C PHE A 113 -11.11 11.38 24.29
N ASP A 114 -11.48 12.63 24.54
CA ASP A 114 -10.71 13.54 25.41
C ASP A 114 -10.57 12.97 26.83
N CYS A 115 -11.67 12.38 27.32
CA CYS A 115 -11.78 11.86 28.66
C CYS A 115 -12.41 10.46 28.66
N VAL A 116 -11.76 9.55 29.36
CA VAL A 116 -12.23 8.21 29.75
C VAL A 116 -11.59 7.97 31.12
N GLN A 117 -12.39 7.92 32.18
CA GLN A 117 -11.89 7.82 33.54
C GLN A 117 -11.60 6.36 33.92
N SER A 118 -10.33 5.95 33.88
CA SER A 118 -9.92 4.55 34.11
C SER A 118 -10.33 3.93 35.45
N ASP A 119 -10.68 4.73 36.45
CA ASP A 119 -11.13 4.31 37.78
C ASP A 119 -12.61 4.65 38.07
N ALA A 120 -13.40 4.93 37.03
CA ALA A 120 -14.83 5.22 37.16
C ALA A 120 -15.57 4.08 37.87
N GLU A 121 -16.41 4.44 38.84
CA GLU A 121 -17.27 3.51 39.56
C GLU A 121 -18.33 2.98 38.59
N GLY A 122 -18.15 1.76 38.07
CA GLY A 122 -19.06 1.16 37.08
C GLY A 122 -18.37 0.61 35.83
N GLY A 123 -17.12 0.98 35.57
CA GLY A 123 -16.38 0.62 34.36
C GLY A 123 -16.30 1.79 33.38
N ASN A 124 -15.62 1.60 32.24
CA ASN A 124 -15.54 2.60 31.17
C ASN A 124 -16.50 2.21 30.05
N GLU A 125 -17.34 3.11 29.57
CA GLU A 125 -18.30 2.79 28.52
C GLU A 125 -18.11 3.60 27.23
N VAL A 126 -18.52 3.00 26.10
CA VAL A 126 -18.71 3.70 24.83
C VAL A 126 -20.20 3.72 24.51
N TYR A 127 -20.72 4.92 24.24
CA TYR A 127 -22.10 5.14 23.83
C TYR A 127 -22.18 5.43 22.34
N ILE A 128 -23.16 4.85 21.66
CA ILE A 128 -23.32 4.95 20.20
C ILE A 128 -24.77 5.31 19.89
N SER A 129 -25.00 6.28 19.00
CA SER A 129 -26.35 6.64 18.56
C SER A 129 -26.37 7.11 17.11
N ASN A 130 -27.52 7.02 16.46
CA ASN A 130 -27.74 7.57 15.12
C ASN A 130 -27.98 9.10 15.13
N SER A 131 -27.96 9.72 16.30
CA SER A 131 -28.04 11.16 16.50
C SER A 131 -26.67 11.74 16.88
N SER A 132 -26.36 12.94 16.38
CA SER A 132 -25.13 13.66 16.74
C SER A 132 -25.18 14.29 18.14
N ALA A 133 -26.27 14.11 18.88
CA ALA A 133 -26.44 14.57 20.25
C ALA A 133 -27.34 13.60 21.02
N ILE A 134 -26.93 13.26 22.25
CA ILE A 134 -27.66 12.39 23.17
C ILE A 134 -27.85 13.10 24.52
N SER A 135 -28.96 12.83 25.19
CA SER A 135 -29.22 13.39 26.52
C SER A 135 -28.91 12.38 27.63
N PHE A 136 -27.75 12.53 28.27
CA PHE A 136 -27.31 11.65 29.35
C PHE A 136 -28.18 11.75 30.62
N GLU A 137 -28.84 12.89 30.84
CA GLU A 137 -29.73 13.09 32.00
C GLU A 137 -31.00 12.24 31.94
N THR A 138 -31.52 11.96 30.74
CA THR A 138 -32.79 11.26 30.52
C THR A 138 -32.62 9.79 30.09
N LEU A 139 -31.39 9.26 30.06
CA LEU A 139 -31.13 7.87 29.70
C LEU A 139 -31.92 6.90 30.57
N GLU A 140 -32.63 5.98 29.96
CA GLU A 140 -33.35 4.89 30.63
C GLU A 140 -33.26 3.59 29.82
N PRO A 141 -33.51 2.41 30.42
CA PRO A 141 -33.56 1.14 29.70
C PRO A 141 -34.57 1.18 28.55
N ALA A 142 -34.12 0.89 27.33
CA ALA A 142 -35.01 0.86 26.17
C ALA A 142 -35.82 -0.45 26.13
N ASN A 143 -36.97 -0.42 25.47
CA ASN A 143 -37.73 -1.63 25.14
C ASN A 143 -37.28 -2.17 23.76
N PRO A 144 -36.68 -3.37 23.67
CA PRO A 144 -36.22 -3.93 22.39
C PRO A 144 -37.32 -4.10 21.34
N ALA A 145 -38.58 -4.28 21.78
CA ALA A 145 -39.72 -4.39 20.86
C ALA A 145 -39.96 -3.11 20.04
N ASP A 146 -39.63 -1.94 20.61
CA ASP A 146 -39.79 -0.66 19.92
C ASP A 146 -38.71 -0.49 18.83
N LEU A 147 -37.49 -0.99 19.07
CA LEU A 147 -36.44 -1.06 18.07
C LEU A 147 -36.84 -2.01 16.91
N ASP A 148 -37.38 -3.19 17.24
CA ASP A 148 -37.86 -4.16 16.24
C ASP A 148 -38.92 -3.57 15.31
N SER A 149 -39.82 -2.75 15.84
CA SER A 149 -40.82 -2.01 15.07
C SER A 149 -40.18 -1.03 14.07
N ILE A 150 -39.09 -0.35 14.47
CA ILE A 150 -38.37 0.63 13.65
C ILE A 150 -37.58 -0.04 12.52
N ILE A 151 -36.85 -1.12 12.82
CA ILE A 151 -36.04 -1.84 11.82
C ILE A 151 -36.85 -2.84 10.99
N GLY A 152 -38.13 -3.04 11.33
CA GLY A 152 -39.03 -3.96 10.64
C GLY A 152 -38.72 -5.44 10.88
N CYS A 153 -38.20 -5.79 12.06
CA CYS A 153 -37.96 -7.18 12.45
C CYS A 153 -39.18 -7.76 13.18
N SER A 154 -39.64 -8.93 12.76
CA SER A 154 -40.76 -9.61 13.42
C SER A 154 -40.59 -11.13 13.38
N GLY A 155 -40.69 -11.77 14.54
CA GLY A 155 -40.73 -13.23 14.67
C GLY A 155 -39.44 -13.97 14.29
N LYS A 156 -38.32 -13.28 14.13
CA LYS A 156 -37.01 -13.88 13.86
C LYS A 156 -36.14 -13.94 15.10
N VAL A 157 -35.25 -14.91 15.14
CA VAL A 157 -34.30 -15.14 16.24
C VAL A 157 -33.27 -14.02 16.39
N ASP A 158 -32.96 -13.29 15.32
CA ASP A 158 -32.06 -12.14 15.31
C ASP A 158 -32.77 -10.79 15.49
N CYS A 159 -34.07 -10.78 15.84
CA CYS A 159 -34.75 -9.56 16.28
C CYS A 159 -34.24 -9.11 17.65
N ALA A 160 -34.28 -7.80 17.92
CA ALA A 160 -33.76 -7.18 19.15
C ALA A 160 -34.38 -7.81 20.41
N ILE A 161 -35.69 -8.09 20.41
CA ILE A 161 -36.37 -8.74 21.55
C ILE A 161 -35.85 -10.15 21.85
N ASN A 162 -35.34 -10.86 20.85
CA ASN A 162 -34.79 -12.21 20.98
C ASN A 162 -33.25 -12.20 21.12
N THR A 163 -32.62 -11.05 20.88
CA THR A 163 -31.16 -10.86 20.98
C THR A 163 -30.77 -10.35 22.37
N PHE A 164 -31.50 -9.36 22.90
CA PHE A 164 -31.28 -8.76 24.22
C PHE A 164 -32.06 -9.50 25.31
N ILE A 165 -31.62 -10.72 25.63
CA ILE A 165 -32.27 -11.59 26.62
C ILE A 165 -31.72 -11.43 28.05
N GLY A 166 -30.58 -10.77 28.21
CA GLY A 166 -29.93 -10.49 29.50
C GLY A 166 -30.21 -9.08 29.99
N ASN A 167 -29.74 -8.77 31.20
CA ASN A 167 -29.78 -7.43 31.78
C ASN A 167 -28.40 -7.01 32.26
N MET A 168 -28.04 -5.75 31.99
CA MET A 168 -26.83 -5.11 32.51
C MET A 168 -27.17 -3.85 33.31
N SER A 169 -26.16 -3.28 33.95
CA SER A 169 -26.26 -2.01 34.66
C SER A 169 -25.04 -1.17 34.35
N ILE A 170 -25.22 0.12 34.11
CA ILE A 170 -24.12 1.07 33.88
C ILE A 170 -24.21 2.24 34.87
N MET A 171 -23.09 2.93 35.04
CA MET A 171 -23.02 4.14 35.84
C MET A 171 -22.81 5.33 34.91
N VAL A 172 -23.67 6.34 35.03
CA VAL A 172 -23.51 7.62 34.34
C VAL A 172 -23.27 8.69 35.39
N GLY A 173 -22.03 9.11 35.57
CA GLY A 173 -21.57 9.85 36.74
C GLY A 173 -21.90 9.10 38.04
N SER A 174 -22.82 9.65 38.85
CA SER A 174 -23.28 9.02 40.10
C SER A 174 -24.60 8.25 39.97
N ARG A 175 -25.19 8.20 38.77
CA ARG A 175 -26.50 7.60 38.53
C ARG A 175 -26.35 6.15 38.04
N ASN A 176 -26.78 5.21 38.86
CA ASN A 176 -26.83 3.79 38.49
C ASN A 176 -28.12 3.49 37.68
N ILE A 177 -27.96 3.08 36.42
CA ILE A 177 -29.06 2.65 35.55
C ILE A 177 -29.03 1.11 35.51
N THR A 178 -30.05 0.48 36.08
CA THR A 178 -30.15 -0.99 36.18
C THR A 178 -31.25 -1.54 35.28
N GLY A 179 -31.14 -2.83 34.91
CA GLY A 179 -32.18 -3.51 34.11
C GLY A 179 -32.14 -3.15 32.63
N ILE A 180 -30.97 -2.80 32.10
CA ILE A 180 -30.76 -2.46 30.69
C ILE A 180 -30.77 -3.76 29.88
N PRO A 181 -31.67 -3.94 28.90
CA PRO A 181 -31.64 -5.13 28.06
C PRO A 181 -30.30 -5.24 27.34
N SER A 182 -29.68 -6.41 27.45
CA SER A 182 -28.29 -6.62 27.07
C SER A 182 -28.05 -8.01 26.49
N THR A 183 -26.93 -8.13 25.80
CA THR A 183 -26.42 -9.39 25.25
C THR A 183 -24.90 -9.33 25.17
N TYR A 184 -24.28 -10.46 24.83
CA TYR A 184 -22.85 -10.52 24.60
C TYR A 184 -22.55 -10.87 23.15
N THR A 185 -21.45 -10.31 22.65
CA THR A 185 -20.93 -10.64 21.33
C THR A 185 -19.87 -11.75 21.43
N TYR A 186 -19.80 -12.60 20.41
CA TYR A 186 -18.83 -13.69 20.36
C TYR A 186 -17.48 -13.19 19.83
N ARG A 187 -16.39 -13.60 20.48
CA ARG A 187 -15.05 -13.55 19.90
C ARG A 187 -14.86 -14.64 18.85
N TYR A 188 -13.84 -14.50 18.00
CA TYR A 188 -13.51 -15.50 16.98
C TYR A 188 -13.30 -16.92 17.54
N ASP A 189 -12.81 -17.05 18.78
CA ASP A 189 -12.58 -18.31 19.47
C ASP A 189 -13.81 -18.89 20.19
N GLY A 190 -14.97 -18.22 20.11
CA GLY A 190 -16.24 -18.71 20.64
C GLY A 190 -16.57 -18.28 22.07
N GLU A 191 -15.71 -17.51 22.74
CA GLU A 191 -16.02 -16.88 24.04
C GLU A 191 -17.07 -15.77 23.86
N ASN A 192 -18.08 -15.74 24.73
CA ASN A 192 -19.23 -14.84 24.67
C ASN A 192 -19.56 -14.16 26.01
N GLU A 193 -18.60 -14.05 26.92
CA GLU A 193 -18.83 -13.44 28.24
C GLU A 193 -18.02 -12.15 28.43
N ILE A 194 -17.49 -11.60 27.33
CA ILE A 194 -16.44 -10.59 27.38
C ILE A 194 -16.93 -9.23 26.91
N PHE A 195 -17.37 -9.14 25.65
CA PHE A 195 -17.86 -7.88 25.10
C PHE A 195 -19.38 -7.87 25.16
N ASP A 196 -19.90 -7.16 26.15
CA ASP A 196 -21.32 -6.95 26.33
C ASP A 196 -21.82 -5.74 25.55
N MET A 197 -23.13 -5.68 25.37
CA MET A 197 -23.78 -4.52 24.79
C MET A 197 -25.20 -4.38 25.32
N GLY A 198 -25.62 -3.14 25.54
CA GLY A 198 -26.94 -2.79 26.05
C GLY A 198 -27.67 -1.78 25.18
N ILE A 199 -28.99 -1.70 25.35
CA ILE A 199 -29.85 -0.75 24.65
C ILE A 199 -30.58 0.19 25.63
N LEU A 200 -30.42 1.49 25.39
CA LEU A 200 -30.94 2.60 26.16
C LEU A 200 -31.77 3.53 25.28
N TYR A 201 -32.60 4.36 25.91
CA TYR A 201 -33.40 5.39 25.27
C TYR A 201 -33.20 6.71 26.01
N ASP A 202 -32.91 7.79 25.28
CA ASP A 202 -32.70 9.13 25.87
C ASP A 202 -33.99 9.99 25.91
N GLY A 203 -35.14 9.41 25.56
CA GLY A 203 -36.41 10.11 25.39
C GLY A 203 -36.75 10.44 23.93
N THR A 204 -35.76 10.47 23.03
CA THR A 204 -35.94 10.73 21.59
C THR A 204 -35.24 9.70 20.69
N ASN A 205 -34.05 9.25 21.09
CA ASN A 205 -33.15 8.41 20.31
C ASN A 205 -32.80 7.13 21.07
N PHE A 206 -32.52 6.07 20.32
CA PHE A 206 -31.89 4.87 20.86
C PHE A 206 -30.38 5.09 21.03
N VAL A 207 -29.86 4.61 22.14
CA VAL A 207 -28.44 4.67 22.50
C VAL A 207 -27.95 3.28 22.82
N TYR A 208 -26.85 2.86 22.22
CA TYR A 208 -26.22 1.57 22.44
C TYR A 208 -24.98 1.77 23.30
N VAL A 209 -24.78 0.91 24.29
CA VAL A 209 -23.68 1.01 25.24
C VAL A 209 -22.88 -0.30 25.26
N THR A 210 -21.57 -0.21 25.45
CA THR A 210 -20.67 -1.36 25.60
C THR A 210 -19.51 -0.98 26.51
N TYR A 211 -19.02 -1.92 27.33
CA TYR A 211 -17.85 -1.67 28.16
C TYR A 211 -16.54 -1.69 27.36
N ILE A 212 -15.60 -0.84 27.77
CA ILE A 212 -14.22 -0.88 27.32
C ILE A 212 -13.46 -1.89 28.17
N GLU A 213 -13.12 -3.00 27.53
CA GLU A 213 -12.44 -4.14 28.13
C GLU A 213 -10.91 -4.05 28.05
N THR A 214 -10.21 -5.03 28.61
CA THR A 214 -8.78 -5.20 28.34
C THR A 214 -8.53 -5.60 26.87
N VAL A 215 -7.41 -5.15 26.29
CA VAL A 215 -7.09 -5.39 24.86
C VAL A 215 -6.93 -6.88 24.58
N GLN A 216 -7.81 -7.43 23.75
CA GLN A 216 -7.90 -8.86 23.45
C GLN A 216 -8.46 -9.11 22.04
N LYS A 217 -8.64 -10.38 21.64
CA LYS A 217 -9.12 -10.73 20.28
C LYS A 217 -10.58 -10.30 20.08
N SER A 218 -10.93 -9.92 18.85
CA SER A 218 -12.30 -9.54 18.47
C SER A 218 -12.99 -10.62 17.62
N PHE A 219 -14.05 -10.24 16.90
CA PHE A 219 -14.61 -10.92 15.73
C PHE A 219 -13.51 -11.37 14.75
N ASN A 220 -12.38 -10.67 14.71
CA ASN A 220 -11.22 -10.98 13.88
C ASN A 220 -10.04 -11.48 14.74
N PRO A 221 -9.55 -12.72 14.53
CA PRO A 221 -8.48 -13.30 15.34
C PRO A 221 -7.12 -12.64 15.16
N GLU A 222 -6.92 -11.88 14.07
CA GLU A 222 -5.67 -11.19 13.77
C GLU A 222 -5.61 -9.76 14.34
N LYS A 223 -6.70 -9.28 14.95
CA LYS A 223 -6.83 -7.90 15.44
C LYS A 223 -7.14 -7.91 16.93
N LEU A 224 -6.38 -7.12 17.68
CA LEU A 224 -6.61 -6.88 19.09
C LEU A 224 -7.40 -5.58 19.28
N VAL A 225 -8.39 -5.61 20.15
CA VAL A 225 -9.38 -4.56 20.39
C VAL A 225 -9.71 -4.49 21.88
N ASN A 226 -10.27 -3.37 22.33
CA ASN A 226 -10.81 -3.23 23.68
C ASN A 226 -12.31 -2.95 23.70
N TYR A 227 -12.97 -2.84 22.56
CA TYR A 227 -14.43 -2.85 22.52
C TYR A 227 -14.94 -3.54 21.25
N GLN A 228 -16.13 -4.11 21.36
CA GLN A 228 -16.82 -4.81 20.29
C GLN A 228 -18.33 -4.78 20.55
N THR A 229 -19.13 -4.46 19.53
CA THR A 229 -20.57 -4.33 19.70
C THR A 229 -21.32 -4.58 18.39
N LEU A 230 -22.64 -4.74 18.47
CA LEU A 230 -23.54 -4.78 17.31
C LEU A 230 -24.40 -3.52 17.31
N ILE A 231 -24.53 -2.87 16.17
CA ILE A 231 -25.49 -1.78 15.99
C ILE A 231 -26.59 -2.22 15.02
N PRO A 232 -27.86 -1.89 15.29
CA PRO A 232 -28.95 -2.29 14.42
C PRO A 232 -28.99 -1.40 13.17
N GLY A 233 -29.68 -1.84 12.13
CA GLY A 233 -29.94 -1.01 10.97
C GLY A 233 -31.08 -1.53 10.11
N ILE A 234 -31.56 -0.68 9.21
CA ILE A 234 -32.58 -1.07 8.25
C ILE A 234 -31.90 -1.90 7.13
N PRO A 235 -32.42 -3.10 6.80
CA PRO A 235 -31.84 -3.92 5.75
C PRO A 235 -31.71 -3.16 4.41
N ASN A 236 -30.52 -3.25 3.81
CA ASN A 236 -30.14 -2.54 2.57
C ASN A 236 -30.06 -1.01 2.67
N ASP A 237 -29.98 -0.46 3.88
CA ASP A 237 -29.73 0.96 4.11
C ASP A 237 -28.35 1.20 4.72
N THR A 238 -27.83 2.41 4.59
CA THR A 238 -26.57 2.84 5.25
C THR A 238 -26.89 3.97 6.20
N GLN A 239 -26.53 3.79 7.47
CA GLN A 239 -26.87 4.71 8.56
C GLN A 239 -25.62 5.22 9.24
N THR A 240 -25.60 6.53 9.52
CA THR A 240 -24.49 7.18 10.23
C THR A 240 -24.67 7.01 11.74
N TYR A 241 -23.62 6.60 12.42
CA TYR A 241 -23.58 6.45 13.87
C TYR A 241 -22.46 7.31 14.48
N TYR A 242 -22.77 7.96 15.61
CA TYR A 242 -21.91 8.85 16.37
C TYR A 242 -21.51 8.19 17.69
N PHE A 243 -20.28 8.47 18.16
CA PHE A 243 -19.68 7.85 19.34
C PHE A 243 -19.48 8.87 20.46
N PHE A 244 -19.81 8.48 21.69
CA PHE A 244 -19.73 9.30 22.90
C PHE A 244 -19.12 8.50 24.06
N THR A 245 -18.68 9.23 25.07
CA THR A 245 -18.19 8.73 26.37
C THR A 245 -18.99 9.42 27.48
N ASP A 246 -18.92 8.93 28.71
CA ASP A 246 -19.59 9.58 29.84
C ASP A 246 -19.08 11.04 30.01
N PRO A 247 -19.95 12.06 29.89
CA PRO A 247 -19.55 13.45 30.06
C PRO A 247 -19.22 13.85 31.51
N TYR A 248 -19.51 12.98 32.48
CA TYR A 248 -19.28 13.23 33.90
C TYR A 248 -17.93 12.70 34.41
N ASP A 249 -17.14 12.04 33.55
CA ASP A 249 -15.82 11.53 33.88
C ASP A 249 -14.86 12.64 34.36
N GLU A 250 -14.16 12.40 35.48
CA GLU A 250 -13.13 13.28 36.01
C GLU A 250 -11.74 12.85 35.52
N CYS A 251 -11.23 13.52 34.48
CA CYS A 251 -9.91 13.20 33.92
C CYS A 251 -8.76 14.00 34.56
N PRO A 252 -7.83 13.36 35.29
CA PRO A 252 -6.62 14.03 35.76
C PRO A 252 -5.68 14.41 34.60
N ALA A 253 -4.78 15.36 34.81
CA ALA A 253 -3.76 15.72 33.83
C ALA A 253 -2.81 14.53 33.56
N GLY A 254 -2.89 13.94 32.37
CA GLY A 254 -2.15 12.72 31.97
C GLY A 254 -2.99 11.44 32.05
N GLY A 255 -2.72 10.45 31.20
CA GLY A 255 -3.38 9.12 31.26
C GLY A 255 -4.06 8.62 29.96
N GLY A 256 -3.42 8.65 28.78
CA GLY A 256 -4.02 8.22 27.50
C GLY A 256 -3.15 7.19 26.76
N ILE A 257 -3.72 6.35 25.87
CA ILE A 257 -3.05 5.15 25.35
C ILE A 257 -1.66 5.42 24.74
N GLY A 258 -0.67 4.63 25.20
CA GLY A 258 0.73 4.58 24.75
C GLY A 258 1.79 4.41 25.88
N GLU A 259 1.36 4.11 27.10
CA GLU A 259 1.96 4.63 28.33
C GLU A 259 3.31 4.09 28.82
N ASN A 260 3.98 3.16 28.12
CA ASN A 260 5.38 2.83 28.40
C ASN A 260 6.25 3.40 27.28
N ILE A 261 6.94 4.50 27.56
CA ILE A 261 7.90 5.14 26.66
C ILE A 261 9.18 4.30 26.67
N LEU A 262 9.49 3.69 25.52
CA LEU A 262 10.79 3.07 25.28
C LEU A 262 11.83 4.18 25.04
N GLY A 263 12.78 4.29 25.96
CA GLY A 263 13.82 5.30 25.93
C GLY A 263 15.24 4.75 25.94
N ASN A 264 16.18 5.58 25.51
CA ASN A 264 17.61 5.29 25.58
C ASN A 264 18.35 6.52 26.09
N VAL A 265 19.19 6.34 27.12
CA VAL A 265 20.16 7.34 27.55
C VAL A 265 21.57 6.85 27.27
N SER A 266 22.36 7.67 26.60
CA SER A 266 23.78 7.40 26.35
C SER A 266 24.63 8.63 26.62
N GLY A 267 25.93 8.46 26.77
CA GLY A 267 26.86 9.55 26.99
C GLY A 267 28.20 9.08 27.49
N TYR A 268 29.02 10.00 27.97
CA TYR A 268 30.36 9.71 28.48
C TYR A 268 30.47 10.06 29.96
N VAL A 269 31.17 9.22 30.72
CA VAL A 269 31.52 9.46 32.12
C VAL A 269 32.97 9.91 32.20
N PHE A 270 33.20 11.10 32.75
CA PHE A 270 34.51 11.70 32.93
C PHE A 270 34.78 12.04 34.40
N ASP A 271 36.05 12.17 34.77
CA ASP A 271 36.44 12.90 35.99
C ASP A 271 36.47 14.42 35.76
N GLU A 272 36.73 15.21 36.82
CA GLU A 272 36.84 16.68 36.74
C GLU A 272 37.94 17.18 35.80
N ASP A 273 38.93 16.33 35.50
CA ASP A 273 40.04 16.62 34.58
C ASP A 273 39.75 16.18 33.12
N ASN A 274 38.50 15.79 32.82
CA ASN A 274 38.03 15.26 31.54
C ASN A 274 38.65 13.90 31.11
N ASN A 275 39.22 13.11 32.03
CA ASN A 275 39.65 11.76 31.71
C ASN A 275 38.46 10.79 31.72
N PRO A 276 38.35 9.89 30.72
CA PRO A 276 37.26 8.93 30.66
C PRO A 276 37.35 7.89 31.79
N LEU A 277 36.23 7.66 32.48
CA LEU A 277 36.16 6.70 33.58
C LEU A 277 35.61 5.35 33.09
N TYR A 278 36.48 4.34 33.05
CA TYR A 278 36.11 2.95 32.74
C TYR A 278 35.38 2.28 33.92
N ASN A 279 34.36 1.45 33.66
CA ASN A 279 33.58 0.72 34.67
C ASN A 279 32.91 1.65 35.70
N ALA A 280 32.37 2.77 35.27
CA ALA A 280 31.42 3.57 36.04
C ALA A 280 30.00 3.06 35.76
N THR A 281 29.17 2.98 36.80
CA THR A 281 27.81 2.44 36.74
C THR A 281 26.82 3.58 36.64
N VAL A 282 25.94 3.57 35.64
CA VAL A 282 24.86 4.54 35.46
C VAL A 282 23.52 3.85 35.68
N LYS A 283 22.63 4.44 36.48
CA LYS A 283 21.29 3.88 36.77
C LYS A 283 20.16 4.87 36.52
N LEU A 284 19.04 4.37 35.98
CA LEU A 284 17.80 5.12 35.76
C LEU A 284 16.61 4.15 35.90
N ALA A 285 15.61 4.48 36.72
CA ALA A 285 14.42 3.64 36.95
C ALA A 285 14.74 2.15 37.24
N GLY A 286 15.80 1.89 38.02
CA GLY A 286 16.30 0.55 38.31
C GLY A 286 17.10 -0.15 37.19
N TYR A 287 17.08 0.35 35.95
CA TYR A 287 17.95 -0.15 34.87
C TYR A 287 19.40 0.29 35.10
N THR A 288 20.37 -0.54 34.70
CA THR A 288 21.80 -0.31 34.93
C THR A 288 22.61 -0.40 33.64
N GLY A 289 23.51 0.56 33.41
CA GLY A 289 24.49 0.60 32.33
C GLY A 289 25.91 0.80 32.87
N ILE A 290 26.93 0.33 32.15
CA ILE A 290 28.34 0.40 32.58
C ILE A 290 29.15 1.09 31.48
N SER A 291 30.03 2.01 31.87
CA SER A 291 30.91 2.72 30.93
C SER A 291 32.07 1.86 30.43
N ASP A 292 32.39 1.99 29.14
CA ASP A 292 33.51 1.33 28.48
C ASP A 292 34.86 2.05 28.73
N ILE A 293 35.94 1.55 28.10
CA ILE A 293 37.29 2.09 28.30
C ILE A 293 37.45 3.55 27.86
N ASN A 294 36.56 4.03 26.99
CA ASN A 294 36.50 5.42 26.55
C ASN A 294 35.51 6.25 27.39
N GLY A 295 34.97 5.68 28.47
CA GLY A 295 33.98 6.30 29.33
C GLY A 295 32.57 6.29 28.76
N TYR A 296 32.32 5.70 27.59
CA TYR A 296 31.01 5.70 26.94
C TYR A 296 30.07 4.69 27.58
N TYR A 297 28.83 5.09 27.86
CA TYR A 297 27.76 4.22 28.35
C TYR A 297 26.49 4.36 27.51
N THR A 298 25.68 3.30 27.49
CA THR A 298 24.32 3.29 26.94
C THR A 298 23.40 2.48 27.84
N LEU A 299 22.17 2.95 27.99
CA LEU A 299 21.16 2.38 28.87
C LEU A 299 19.79 2.50 28.19
N ASN A 300 19.19 1.35 27.87
CA ASN A 300 17.82 1.28 27.39
C ASN A 300 16.88 1.06 28.58
N PHE A 301 15.78 1.79 28.62
CA PHE A 301 14.79 1.72 29.68
C PHE A 301 13.37 1.87 29.13
N THR A 302 12.42 1.40 29.91
CA THR A 302 10.98 1.52 29.63
C THR A 302 10.36 2.19 30.82
N VAL A 303 9.70 3.34 30.63
CA VAL A 303 9.10 4.12 31.73
C VAL A 303 7.85 4.88 31.28
N ILE A 304 6.97 5.26 32.20
CA ILE A 304 5.84 6.17 31.91
C ILE A 304 6.33 7.62 31.73
N SER A 305 5.50 8.52 31.17
CA SER A 305 5.87 9.94 31.08
C SER A 305 6.08 10.53 32.49
N GLY A 306 7.23 11.12 32.76
CA GLY A 306 7.58 11.60 34.10
C GLY A 306 9.03 12.02 34.25
N ASN A 307 9.38 12.49 35.45
CA ASN A 307 10.73 12.88 35.83
C ASN A 307 11.43 11.74 36.56
N TYR A 308 12.58 11.30 36.04
CA TYR A 308 13.33 10.15 36.57
C TYR A 308 14.72 10.53 37.04
N THR A 309 15.15 9.89 38.13
CA THR A 309 16.44 10.16 38.77
C THR A 309 17.56 9.33 38.13
N LEU A 310 18.47 10.01 37.41
CA LEU A 310 19.69 9.44 36.83
C LEU A 310 20.83 9.50 37.85
N LEU A 311 21.45 8.34 38.10
CA LEU A 311 22.57 8.20 39.03
C LEU A 311 23.84 7.76 38.30
N GLY A 312 24.98 8.39 38.59
CA GLY A 312 26.31 7.97 38.15
C GLY A 312 27.17 7.57 39.35
N LEU A 313 27.68 6.33 39.35
CA LEU A 313 28.37 5.71 40.48
C LEU A 313 29.74 5.18 40.06
N LYS A 314 30.79 5.52 40.82
CA LYS A 314 32.13 4.92 40.68
C LYS A 314 32.80 4.89 42.05
N LEU A 315 33.45 3.77 42.39
CA LEU A 315 34.21 3.64 43.63
C LEU A 315 35.31 4.71 43.69
N GLY A 316 35.39 5.46 44.80
CA GLY A 316 36.36 6.55 44.99
C GLY A 316 35.92 7.91 44.45
N TYR A 317 34.68 8.02 43.94
CA TYR A 317 34.09 9.26 43.43
C TYR A 317 32.74 9.52 44.09
N GLN A 318 32.36 10.79 44.20
CA GLN A 318 31.05 11.21 44.68
C GLN A 318 29.96 10.82 43.68
N THR A 319 28.81 10.36 44.18
CA THR A 319 27.66 10.00 43.34
C THR A 319 27.11 11.22 42.61
N HIS A 320 27.03 11.14 41.28
CA HIS A 320 26.33 12.13 40.47
C HIS A 320 24.83 11.85 40.46
N ILE A 321 24.01 12.88 40.70
CA ILE A 321 22.55 12.80 40.70
C ILE A 321 22.00 13.88 39.78
N SER A 322 21.17 13.49 38.81
CA SER A 322 20.47 14.42 37.92
C SER A 322 19.08 13.89 37.57
N THR A 323 18.23 14.73 37.00
CA THR A 323 16.85 14.35 36.64
C THR A 323 16.67 14.44 35.12
N ILE A 324 15.97 13.45 34.56
CA ILE A 324 15.58 13.43 33.15
C ILE A 324 14.05 13.46 33.07
N GLU A 325 13.51 14.42 32.33
CA GLU A 325 12.10 14.46 31.97
C GLU A 325 11.87 13.58 30.73
N VAL A 326 11.08 12.52 30.87
CA VAL A 326 10.72 11.59 29.80
C VAL A 326 9.27 11.84 29.41
N ASN A 327 9.02 12.07 28.12
CA ASN A 327 7.69 12.23 27.54
C ASN A 327 7.68 11.68 26.10
N PHE A 328 6.51 11.63 25.44
CA PHE A 328 6.37 11.03 24.10
C PHE A 328 7.20 11.71 23.01
N SER A 329 7.59 12.97 23.19
CA SER A 329 8.43 13.72 22.24
C SER A 329 9.94 13.62 22.55
N SER A 330 10.30 13.23 23.78
CA SER A 330 11.67 13.13 24.26
C SER A 330 11.91 11.77 24.93
N SER A 331 12.30 10.79 24.12
CA SER A 331 12.60 9.41 24.55
C SER A 331 14.08 9.03 24.44
N THR A 332 14.90 9.81 23.73
CA THR A 332 16.35 9.54 23.58
C THR A 332 17.17 10.70 24.16
N PHE A 333 18.12 10.40 25.04
CA PHE A 333 18.89 11.40 25.77
C PHE A 333 20.40 11.18 25.59
N LEU A 334 21.13 12.27 25.37
CA LEU A 334 22.58 12.32 25.48
C LEU A 334 22.96 13.06 26.77
N ARG A 335 23.54 12.35 27.74
CA ARG A 335 23.92 12.90 29.06
C ARG A 335 25.35 12.50 29.40
N ASN A 336 26.24 13.47 29.43
CA ASN A 336 27.59 13.26 29.95
C ASN A 336 27.57 13.46 31.46
N ILE A 337 28.27 12.59 32.18
CA ILE A 337 28.35 12.58 33.63
C ILE A 337 29.79 12.93 34.02
N THR A 338 29.96 13.96 34.85
CA THR A 338 31.26 14.28 35.46
C THR A 338 31.22 13.85 36.92
N LEU A 339 32.16 13.01 37.32
CA LEU A 339 32.29 12.51 38.69
C LEU A 339 33.48 13.19 39.38
N SER A 340 33.22 13.79 40.54
CA SER A 340 34.24 14.39 41.39
C SER A 340 34.88 13.32 42.28
N PRO A 341 36.22 13.25 42.40
CA PRO A 341 36.85 12.33 43.35
C PRO A 341 36.40 12.65 44.78
N GLU A 342 36.19 11.61 45.58
CA GLU A 342 35.80 11.78 46.98
C GLU A 342 36.98 12.39 47.76
N ALA A 343 36.81 13.59 48.34
CA ALA A 343 37.90 14.28 49.01
C ALA A 343 38.36 13.51 50.25
N ASP A 344 39.66 13.19 50.34
CA ASP A 344 40.34 12.68 51.54
C ASP A 344 40.24 13.70 52.69
N SER A 345 39.10 13.74 53.36
CA SER A 345 38.84 14.71 54.42
C SER A 345 38.29 13.99 55.65
N TYR A 346 39.17 13.95 56.66
CA TYR A 346 39.01 13.45 58.03
C TYR A 346 39.03 11.93 58.23
N ASN A 347 40.12 11.41 58.81
CA ASN A 347 40.34 10.02 59.26
C ASN A 347 39.39 9.53 60.39
N VAL A 348 38.22 10.16 60.57
CA VAL A 348 37.24 9.79 61.57
C VAL A 348 36.04 9.19 60.86
N THR A 349 36.04 7.86 60.73
CA THR A 349 34.91 7.09 60.22
C THR A 349 34.02 6.63 61.38
N ILE A 350 32.71 6.76 61.24
CA ILE A 350 31.71 6.20 62.15
C ILE A 350 31.00 5.01 61.48
N THR A 351 30.49 4.07 62.28
CA THR A 351 29.70 2.91 61.80
C THR A 351 28.29 2.86 62.41
N PRO A 352 27.41 3.83 62.06
CA PRO A 352 26.06 3.89 62.61
C PRO A 352 25.22 2.69 62.13
N LEU A 353 24.24 2.26 62.93
CA LEU A 353 23.21 1.33 62.45
C LEU A 353 22.16 2.11 61.66
N VAL A 354 22.01 1.81 60.38
CA VAL A 354 20.98 2.41 59.53
C VAL A 354 19.93 1.34 59.21
N SER A 355 18.67 1.63 59.50
CA SER A 355 17.57 0.68 59.26
C SER A 355 16.27 1.36 58.86
N GLY A 356 15.34 0.64 58.25
CA GLY A 356 14.03 1.18 57.86
C GLY A 356 13.23 0.21 57.00
N TYR A 357 12.05 0.66 56.56
CA TYR A 357 11.18 -0.07 55.65
C TYR A 357 11.10 0.63 54.29
N VAL A 358 10.93 -0.17 53.23
CA VAL A 358 10.69 0.32 51.88
C VAL A 358 9.29 -0.05 51.42
N THR A 359 8.51 0.96 51.02
CA THR A 359 7.16 0.79 50.47
C THR A 359 7.03 1.43 49.09
N SER A 360 6.04 1.02 48.31
CA SER A 360 5.63 1.76 47.11
C SER A 360 4.80 2.99 47.49
N ASP A 361 4.68 3.93 46.57
CA ASP A 361 3.64 4.99 46.54
C ASP A 361 2.21 4.44 46.68
N LEU A 362 1.93 3.23 46.18
CA LEU A 362 0.67 2.50 46.40
C LEU A 362 0.53 1.82 47.77
N GLY A 363 1.51 1.97 48.68
CA GLY A 363 1.48 1.43 50.05
C GLY A 363 1.93 -0.03 50.22
N ASN A 364 2.36 -0.71 49.17
CA ASN A 364 2.83 -2.11 49.23
C ASN A 364 4.26 -2.18 49.80
N VAL A 365 4.58 -3.21 50.58
CA VAL A 365 5.96 -3.47 51.05
C VAL A 365 6.83 -4.01 49.92
N LEU A 366 8.07 -3.53 49.80
CA LEU A 366 8.97 -3.88 48.70
C LEU A 366 10.15 -4.75 49.14
N GLU A 367 10.13 -6.03 48.75
CA GLU A 367 11.26 -6.96 48.90
C GLU A 367 12.36 -6.76 47.85
N ASN A 368 13.60 -7.17 48.15
CA ASN A 368 14.75 -7.16 47.25
C ASN A 368 15.13 -5.78 46.68
N VAL A 369 14.80 -4.70 47.38
CA VAL A 369 15.25 -3.35 47.05
C VAL A 369 16.72 -3.22 47.46
N THR A 370 17.59 -2.80 46.54
CA THR A 370 19.01 -2.57 46.87
C THR A 370 19.18 -1.18 47.47
N ILE A 371 19.66 -1.13 48.71
CA ILE A 371 19.97 0.11 49.45
C ILE A 371 21.48 0.31 49.48
N GLN A 372 21.93 1.51 49.13
CA GLN A 372 23.35 1.90 49.15
C GLN A 372 23.53 3.16 49.99
N LEU A 373 24.56 3.16 50.86
CA LEU A 373 24.98 4.33 51.63
C LEU A 373 26.51 4.28 51.81
N GLY A 374 27.20 5.27 51.25
CA GLY A 374 28.66 5.21 51.07
C GLY A 374 29.08 3.99 50.22
N ASN A 375 30.12 3.29 50.68
CA ASN A 375 30.63 2.08 50.03
C ASN A 375 29.93 0.78 50.48
N SER A 376 28.87 0.86 51.28
CA SER A 376 28.13 -0.32 51.76
C SER A 376 26.78 -0.45 51.08
N THR A 377 26.38 -1.69 50.80
CA THR A 377 25.08 -2.03 50.20
C THR A 377 24.38 -3.12 51.00
N THR A 378 23.04 -3.12 50.98
CA THR A 378 22.19 -4.16 51.55
C THR A 378 20.91 -4.31 50.72
N THR A 379 20.09 -5.33 50.99
CA THR A 379 18.80 -5.54 50.33
C THR A 379 17.66 -5.69 51.35
N THR A 380 16.45 -5.29 50.98
CA THR A 380 15.26 -5.50 51.83
C THR A 380 14.81 -6.96 51.83
N ASN A 381 14.26 -7.42 52.97
CA ASN A 381 13.63 -8.74 53.10
C ASN A 381 12.17 -8.75 52.60
N SER A 382 11.48 -9.89 52.71
CA SER A 382 10.07 -10.06 52.32
C SER A 382 9.06 -9.15 53.03
N LEU A 383 9.44 -8.53 54.14
CA LEU A 383 8.63 -7.53 54.85
C LEU A 383 9.03 -6.08 54.48
N GLY A 384 9.90 -5.91 53.48
CA GLY A 384 10.41 -4.61 53.06
C GLY A 384 11.42 -3.97 54.02
N TYR A 385 11.89 -4.69 55.04
CA TYR A 385 12.81 -4.17 56.06
C TYR A 385 14.28 -4.30 55.63
N TYR A 386 15.08 -3.27 55.89
CA TYR A 386 16.54 -3.29 55.73
C TYR A 386 17.27 -2.80 56.99
N SER A 387 18.47 -3.32 57.23
CA SER A 387 19.35 -2.90 58.34
C SER A 387 20.81 -3.24 58.05
N PHE A 388 21.72 -2.28 58.22
CA PHE A 388 23.16 -2.47 58.03
C PHE A 388 24.00 -1.39 58.73
N ARG A 389 25.33 -1.60 58.83
CA ARG A 389 26.28 -0.67 59.45
C ARG A 389 27.33 -0.17 58.44
N PRO A 390 27.07 0.90 57.70
CA PRO A 390 28.04 1.47 56.75
C PRO A 390 29.19 2.16 57.48
N SER A 391 30.39 2.11 56.91
CA SER A 391 31.52 2.94 57.35
C SER A 391 31.49 4.27 56.61
N LEU A 392 31.22 5.37 57.33
CA LEU A 392 31.02 6.70 56.76
C LEU A 392 31.93 7.73 57.42
N THR A 393 32.41 8.71 56.65
CA THR A 393 33.06 9.91 57.18
C THR A 393 32.02 10.86 57.78
N LEU A 394 32.45 11.79 58.65
CA LEU A 394 31.56 12.81 59.19
C LEU A 394 31.07 13.75 58.07
N GLY A 395 29.77 14.02 58.03
CA GLY A 395 29.16 14.88 57.03
C GLY A 395 27.93 14.28 56.35
N GLN A 396 27.61 14.82 55.18
CA GLN A 396 26.43 14.48 54.42
C GLN A 396 26.73 13.31 53.45
N HIS A 397 25.92 12.26 53.53
CA HIS A 397 26.02 11.08 52.67
C HIS A 397 24.66 10.73 52.07
N PRO A 398 24.56 10.50 50.74
CA PRO A 398 23.31 10.09 50.12
C PRO A 398 23.00 8.61 50.42
N ILE A 399 21.80 8.33 50.93
CA ILE A 399 21.20 6.99 50.91
C ILE A 399 20.42 6.84 49.61
N ILE A 400 20.65 5.74 48.89
CA ILE A 400 20.09 5.48 47.57
C ILE A 400 19.36 4.15 47.60
N ALA A 401 18.14 4.10 47.04
CA ALA A 401 17.42 2.85 46.83
C ALA A 401 17.15 2.64 45.33
N THR A 402 17.44 1.43 44.85
CA THR A 402 17.22 1.06 43.44
C THR A 402 16.51 -0.29 43.35
N LYS A 403 15.48 -0.37 42.50
CA LYS A 403 14.72 -1.58 42.16
C LYS A 403 14.16 -1.41 40.74
N LEU A 404 14.19 -2.47 39.93
CA LEU A 404 13.60 -2.46 38.59
C LEU A 404 12.11 -2.09 38.65
N PHE A 405 11.64 -1.32 37.67
CA PHE A 405 10.26 -0.83 37.56
C PHE A 405 9.87 0.27 38.55
N TYR A 406 10.80 0.78 39.36
CA TYR A 406 10.60 1.95 40.23
C TYR A 406 11.62 3.05 39.94
N ASP A 407 11.26 4.31 40.16
CA ASP A 407 12.23 5.41 40.11
C ASP A 407 13.28 5.26 41.21
N ASN A 408 14.51 5.70 40.92
CA ASN A 408 15.59 5.64 41.90
C ASN A 408 15.34 6.68 43.00
N TYR A 409 15.27 6.23 44.24
CA TYR A 409 15.12 7.11 45.39
C TYR A 409 16.49 7.55 45.91
N TYR A 410 16.61 8.82 46.32
CA TYR A 410 17.74 9.28 47.11
C TYR A 410 17.32 10.26 48.22
N ALA A 411 18.08 10.26 49.31
CA ALA A 411 17.99 11.27 50.38
C ALA A 411 19.37 11.54 50.96
N ILE A 412 19.65 12.77 51.39
CA ILE A 412 20.92 13.12 52.03
C ILE A 412 20.76 12.98 53.54
N LEU A 413 21.58 12.12 54.16
CA LEU A 413 21.64 11.92 55.60
C LEU A 413 22.89 12.58 56.17
N ASN A 414 22.75 13.27 57.31
CA ASN A 414 23.86 13.97 57.95
C ASN A 414 24.39 13.18 59.16
N PHE A 415 25.69 12.92 59.18
CA PHE A 415 26.36 12.10 60.17
C PHE A 415 27.35 12.92 61.00
N SER A 416 27.13 12.93 62.30
CA SER A 416 28.00 13.59 63.29
C SER A 416 28.72 12.56 64.14
N SER A 417 29.75 12.96 64.90
CA SER A 417 30.52 12.04 65.75
C SER A 417 29.70 11.29 66.80
N ASN A 418 28.48 11.75 67.11
CA ASN A 418 27.57 11.14 68.09
C ASN A 418 26.47 10.27 67.45
N THR A 419 26.43 10.15 66.13
CA THR A 419 25.38 9.40 65.43
C THR A 419 25.62 7.89 65.56
N THR A 420 24.78 7.20 66.34
CA THR A 420 24.90 5.75 66.59
C THR A 420 23.88 4.91 65.83
N ASN A 421 22.61 5.35 65.76
CA ASN A 421 21.53 4.72 65.01
C ASN A 421 20.74 5.77 64.21
N VAL A 422 20.33 5.43 62.99
CA VAL A 422 19.48 6.25 62.12
C VAL A 422 18.38 5.36 61.53
N THR A 423 17.13 5.78 61.66
CA THR A 423 16.00 5.11 61.02
C THR A 423 15.51 5.93 59.84
N HIS A 424 15.42 5.34 58.65
CA HIS A 424 14.97 6.02 57.44
C HIS A 424 14.06 5.13 56.60
N ASN A 425 12.77 5.46 56.53
CA ASN A 425 11.83 4.75 55.67
C ASN A 425 11.86 5.35 54.26
N ILE A 426 11.71 4.51 53.25
CA ILE A 426 11.83 4.88 51.85
C ILE A 426 10.51 4.58 51.14
N MET A 427 9.99 5.55 50.42
CA MET A 427 8.88 5.36 49.49
C MET A 427 9.44 5.41 48.06
N MET A 428 9.23 4.35 47.28
CA MET A 428 9.61 4.30 45.87
C MET A 428 8.38 4.47 44.98
N ILE A 429 8.51 5.24 43.90
CA ILE A 429 7.42 5.55 42.97
C ILE A 429 7.48 4.57 41.79
N TYR A 430 6.33 4.06 41.34
CA TYR A 430 6.29 3.21 40.14
C TYR A 430 6.75 3.98 38.90
N SER A 431 7.64 3.36 38.11
CA SER A 431 8.14 3.94 36.87
C SER A 431 7.56 3.30 35.61
N THR A 432 6.85 2.18 35.74
CA THR A 432 6.21 1.45 34.63
C THR A 432 4.84 0.92 35.06
N LEU A 433 3.90 0.86 34.14
CA LEU A 433 2.66 0.11 34.32
C LEU A 433 2.95 -1.37 34.06
N ASN A 434 2.97 -2.17 35.13
CA ASN A 434 3.21 -3.61 35.06
C ASN A 434 1.94 -4.33 35.52
N TYR A 435 1.07 -4.73 34.59
CA TYR A 435 0.10 -5.78 34.87
C TYR A 435 0.87 -7.11 34.84
N GLU A 436 1.14 -7.68 36.02
CA GLU A 436 1.54 -9.08 36.12
C GLU A 436 0.35 -9.96 35.75
N PHE A 437 0.23 -10.34 34.47
CA PHE A 437 -0.52 -11.55 34.11
C PHE A 437 0.45 -12.68 33.82
N VAL A 438 0.38 -13.69 34.70
CA VAL A 438 1.04 -14.98 34.60
C VAL A 438 0.71 -15.59 33.23
N THR A 439 1.73 -15.81 32.40
CA THR A 439 1.54 -16.47 31.10
C THR A 439 1.55 -17.99 31.27
N GLY A 440 0.37 -18.60 31.06
CA GLY A 440 0.21 -19.97 30.58
C GLY A 440 -0.21 -21.02 31.61
N PRO A 441 -1.40 -21.64 31.47
CA PRO A 441 -1.70 -22.92 32.10
C PRO A 441 -1.36 -24.06 31.14
N TYR A 442 -0.28 -24.78 31.43
CA TYR A 442 -0.20 -26.21 31.15
C TYR A 442 0.32 -26.86 32.43
N THR A 443 -0.60 -27.20 33.33
CA THR A 443 -0.45 -28.30 34.28
C THR A 443 -1.82 -28.73 34.80
N GLU A 444 -2.10 -30.00 34.49
CA GLU A 444 -2.76 -30.99 35.33
C GLU A 444 -4.30 -30.94 35.49
N ASN A 445 -4.90 -31.98 34.88
CA ASN A 445 -6.10 -32.66 35.34
C ASN A 445 -6.20 -32.72 36.86
N ASN A 446 -7.41 -32.55 37.40
CA ASN A 446 -8.05 -33.52 38.30
C ASN A 446 -9.48 -33.05 38.67
N ASP A 447 -10.41 -33.99 38.52
CA ASP A 447 -11.62 -34.21 39.33
C ASP A 447 -12.69 -33.11 39.32
N ASP A 448 -14.01 -33.34 39.30
CA ASP A 448 -14.86 -34.51 39.37
C ASP A 448 -16.25 -33.98 38.92
N ASP A 449 -16.85 -34.51 37.86
CA ASP A 449 -18.18 -34.04 37.40
C ASP A 449 -19.27 -34.73 38.24
N GLY A 450 -19.49 -34.20 39.44
CA GLY A 450 -20.61 -34.56 40.32
C GLY A 450 -21.93 -33.93 39.83
N LYS A 451 -22.50 -34.42 38.72
CA LYS A 451 -23.88 -34.10 38.33
C LYS A 451 -24.86 -35.10 38.95
N TYR A 452 -25.46 -34.75 40.09
CA TYR A 452 -26.88 -34.98 40.47
C TYR A 452 -27.08 -34.43 41.89
N ASN A 453 -27.43 -33.15 42.03
CA ASN A 453 -28.09 -32.58 43.21
C ASN A 453 -28.65 -31.18 42.88
N LYS A 454 -29.78 -31.12 42.17
CA LYS A 454 -30.58 -29.89 42.09
C LYS A 454 -31.40 -29.77 43.40
N LYS A 455 -31.03 -28.81 44.27
CA LYS A 455 -31.94 -28.30 45.32
C LYS A 455 -33.03 -27.42 44.68
N PRO A 456 -34.25 -27.34 45.24
CA PRO A 456 -35.32 -26.52 44.69
C PRO A 456 -35.10 -25.01 44.89
N ASN A 457 -35.79 -24.25 44.04
CA ASN A 457 -35.78 -22.79 43.82
C ASN A 457 -35.88 -21.92 45.11
N PRO A 458 -35.14 -20.79 45.25
CA PRO A 458 -35.12 -19.93 46.45
C PRO A 458 -36.40 -19.13 46.79
N GLU A 459 -37.53 -19.33 46.10
CA GLU A 459 -38.76 -18.57 46.34
C GLU A 459 -39.56 -18.98 47.59
N VAL A 460 -39.13 -19.97 48.37
CA VAL A 460 -39.86 -20.47 49.57
C VAL A 460 -39.37 -19.88 50.89
N ILE A 461 -38.27 -19.12 50.92
CA ILE A 461 -37.71 -18.57 52.18
C ILE A 461 -38.56 -17.43 52.78
N SER A 462 -39.66 -17.02 52.14
CA SER A 462 -40.55 -15.95 52.63
C SER A 462 -41.76 -16.40 53.45
N ARG A 463 -41.92 -17.69 53.75
CA ARG A 463 -42.98 -18.19 54.66
C ARG A 463 -42.34 -19.06 55.73
N ALA A 464 -42.55 -18.72 56.99
CA ALA A 464 -42.03 -19.45 58.15
C ALA A 464 -42.70 -20.84 58.31
N GLU A 465 -42.49 -21.73 57.34
CA GLU A 465 -42.98 -23.10 57.30
C GLU A 465 -41.79 -24.06 57.51
N ASP A 466 -41.92 -24.99 58.46
CA ASP A 466 -40.84 -25.89 58.87
C ASP A 466 -40.54 -27.02 57.86
N PHE A 467 -41.38 -27.18 56.83
CA PHE A 467 -41.30 -28.25 55.84
C PHE A 467 -42.03 -27.90 54.55
N TRP A 468 -41.72 -28.62 53.46
CA TRP A 468 -42.43 -28.52 52.19
C TRP A 468 -42.87 -29.89 51.67
N VAL A 469 -44.08 -29.96 51.13
CA VAL A 469 -44.64 -31.17 50.48
C VAL A 469 -45.10 -30.80 49.08
N SER A 470 -44.76 -31.63 48.08
CA SER A 470 -44.89 -31.29 46.66
C SER A 470 -46.33 -31.22 46.14
N THR A 471 -47.31 -31.81 46.83
CA THR A 471 -48.71 -31.82 46.39
C THR A 471 -49.69 -31.70 47.56
N LYS A 472 -50.82 -31.01 47.31
CA LYS A 472 -51.91 -30.81 48.28
C LYS A 472 -53.13 -31.71 48.02
N GLU A 473 -53.28 -32.26 46.82
CA GLU A 473 -54.29 -33.27 46.46
C GLU A 473 -53.80 -34.14 45.30
N ILE A 474 -54.25 -35.39 45.22
CA ILE A 474 -53.90 -36.31 44.13
C ILE A 474 -55.18 -36.75 43.42
N ARG A 475 -55.35 -36.36 42.15
CA ARG A 475 -56.45 -36.82 41.28
C ARG A 475 -55.88 -37.59 40.10
N LYS A 476 -56.21 -38.87 39.96
CA LYS A 476 -55.67 -39.71 38.88
C LYS A 476 -56.74 -40.58 38.24
N GLU A 477 -56.74 -40.64 36.92
CA GLU A 477 -57.57 -41.55 36.14
C GLU A 477 -56.73 -42.77 35.77
N VAL A 478 -57.20 -43.97 36.13
CA VAL A 478 -56.49 -45.24 35.95
C VAL A 478 -57.34 -46.18 35.12
N ARG A 479 -56.81 -46.74 34.04
CA ARG A 479 -57.59 -47.66 33.20
C ARG A 479 -57.68 -49.03 33.87
N GLN A 480 -58.81 -49.71 33.71
CA GLN A 480 -59.02 -51.04 34.29
C GLN A 480 -57.85 -52.00 33.93
N ASN A 481 -57.30 -52.68 34.94
CA ASN A 481 -56.12 -53.57 34.86
C ASN A 481 -54.79 -52.92 34.43
N THR A 482 -54.62 -51.62 34.65
CA THR A 482 -53.33 -50.92 34.51
C THR A 482 -52.92 -50.30 35.85
N PHE A 483 -51.68 -49.85 35.97
CA PHE A 483 -51.20 -49.10 37.13
C PHE A 483 -50.49 -47.81 36.71
N ILE A 484 -50.40 -46.86 37.63
CA ILE A 484 -49.69 -45.58 37.48
C ILE A 484 -48.96 -45.30 38.79
N GLU A 485 -47.74 -44.81 38.70
CA GLU A 485 -46.95 -44.36 39.83
C GLU A 485 -47.03 -42.83 39.97
N GLU A 486 -47.19 -42.34 41.19
CA GLU A 486 -47.16 -40.93 41.55
C GLU A 486 -46.11 -40.70 42.64
N THR A 487 -45.33 -39.62 42.56
CA THR A 487 -44.28 -39.32 43.55
C THR A 487 -44.63 -38.06 44.34
N ILE A 488 -44.53 -38.15 45.67
CA ILE A 488 -44.67 -37.01 46.59
C ILE A 488 -43.28 -36.65 47.12
N GLY A 489 -42.85 -35.42 46.87
CA GLY A 489 -41.60 -34.85 47.38
C GLY A 489 -41.80 -34.22 48.75
N LEU A 490 -40.84 -34.43 49.65
CA LEU A 490 -40.81 -33.95 51.02
C LEU A 490 -39.47 -33.26 51.28
N TYR A 491 -39.50 -32.03 51.78
CA TYR A 491 -38.30 -31.29 52.17
C TYR A 491 -38.39 -30.88 53.64
N ASN A 492 -37.32 -31.12 54.39
CA ASN A 492 -37.23 -30.74 55.79
C ASN A 492 -36.40 -29.46 55.96
N PHE A 493 -37.03 -28.35 56.35
CA PHE A 493 -36.33 -27.09 56.64
C PHE A 493 -35.85 -26.99 58.10
N LYS A 494 -36.20 -27.96 58.97
CA LYS A 494 -35.75 -27.99 60.38
C LYS A 494 -34.29 -28.42 60.48
N THR A 495 -33.64 -28.04 61.58
CA THR A 495 -32.26 -28.44 61.92
C THR A 495 -32.16 -29.84 62.54
N THR A 496 -33.28 -30.53 62.74
CA THR A 496 -33.38 -31.92 63.23
C THR A 496 -34.03 -32.82 62.19
N ASN A 497 -33.74 -34.14 62.24
CA ASN A 497 -34.43 -35.11 61.39
C ASN A 497 -35.96 -35.04 61.58
N MET A 498 -36.69 -35.29 60.50
CA MET A 498 -38.14 -35.35 60.46
C MET A 498 -38.59 -36.78 60.21
N ASP A 499 -39.21 -37.40 61.20
CA ASP A 499 -39.68 -38.78 61.11
C ASP A 499 -41.17 -38.82 60.73
N LEU A 500 -41.47 -39.50 59.63
CA LEU A 500 -42.78 -39.53 58.99
C LEU A 500 -43.26 -40.98 58.82
N ILE A 501 -44.54 -41.21 59.10
CA ILE A 501 -45.24 -42.48 58.91
C ILE A 501 -46.41 -42.25 57.97
N PHE A 502 -46.56 -43.12 56.98
CA PHE A 502 -47.55 -42.98 55.93
C PHE A 502 -48.66 -44.02 56.09
N THR A 503 -49.91 -43.55 56.19
CA THR A 503 -51.08 -44.43 56.32
C THR A 503 -52.12 -44.08 55.27
N LEU A 504 -52.57 -45.09 54.52
CA LEU A 504 -53.66 -44.95 53.55
C LEU A 504 -55.01 -45.26 54.20
N SER A 505 -56.03 -44.48 53.84
CA SER A 505 -57.42 -44.76 54.22
C SER A 505 -57.89 -46.13 53.69
N PRO A 506 -58.74 -46.88 54.42
CA PRO A 506 -59.15 -48.24 54.07
C PRO A 506 -59.76 -48.39 52.68
N GLU A 507 -60.41 -47.33 52.16
CA GLU A 507 -61.13 -47.31 50.88
C GLU A 507 -60.19 -47.42 49.68
N ILE A 508 -58.99 -46.83 49.77
CA ILE A 508 -57.98 -46.84 48.70
C ILE A 508 -56.84 -47.82 48.95
N LYS A 509 -56.77 -48.44 50.13
CA LYS A 509 -55.68 -49.35 50.52
C LYS A 509 -55.55 -50.58 49.62
N SER A 510 -56.63 -51.03 48.97
CA SER A 510 -56.56 -52.12 47.98
C SER A 510 -56.17 -51.66 46.56
N PHE A 511 -56.07 -50.35 46.34
CA PHE A 511 -55.73 -49.75 45.05
C PHE A 511 -54.34 -49.11 45.06
N ILE A 512 -53.75 -48.81 46.21
CA ILE A 512 -52.47 -48.10 46.29
C ILE A 512 -51.46 -48.88 47.13
N GLU A 513 -50.26 -49.05 46.59
CA GLU A 513 -49.08 -49.57 47.27
C GLU A 513 -48.05 -48.46 47.46
N LEU A 514 -47.56 -48.29 48.69
CA LEU A 514 -46.51 -47.32 49.01
C LEU A 514 -45.16 -48.03 48.95
N ASP A 515 -44.15 -47.39 48.36
CA ASP A 515 -42.79 -47.92 48.34
C ASP A 515 -42.19 -48.01 49.76
N LYS A 516 -42.60 -47.11 50.66
CA LYS A 516 -42.15 -47.03 52.06
C LYS A 516 -43.32 -46.71 52.99
N SER A 517 -43.40 -47.40 54.12
CA SER A 517 -44.41 -47.13 55.15
C SER A 517 -43.98 -46.09 56.19
N ALA A 518 -42.67 -45.81 56.29
CA ALA A 518 -42.09 -44.79 57.16
C ALA A 518 -40.80 -44.25 56.54
N LEU A 519 -40.45 -43.00 56.85
CA LEU A 519 -39.31 -42.30 56.29
C LEU A 519 -38.75 -41.27 57.28
N SER A 520 -37.43 -41.20 57.43
CA SER A 520 -36.73 -40.14 58.17
C SER A 520 -36.05 -39.20 57.16
N VAL A 521 -36.38 -37.91 57.20
CA VAL A 521 -35.82 -36.89 56.30
C VAL A 521 -34.83 -36.03 57.09
N ASN A 522 -33.55 -36.05 56.69
CA ASN A 522 -32.49 -35.28 57.36
C ASN A 522 -32.70 -33.75 57.20
N PRO A 523 -32.12 -32.92 58.10
CA PRO A 523 -32.10 -31.47 57.98
C PRO A 523 -31.65 -30.99 56.60
N ASP A 524 -32.36 -30.00 56.06
CA ASP A 524 -32.05 -29.33 54.80
C ASP A 524 -31.86 -30.31 53.61
N SER A 525 -32.63 -31.40 53.64
CA SER A 525 -32.59 -32.47 52.63
C SER A 525 -33.97 -32.76 52.04
N PHE A 526 -33.93 -33.24 50.79
CA PHE A 526 -35.10 -33.59 49.99
C PHE A 526 -35.23 -35.11 49.88
N THR A 527 -36.44 -35.66 50.00
CA THR A 527 -36.69 -37.09 49.77
C THR A 527 -38.08 -37.33 49.16
N ASN A 528 -38.24 -38.42 48.43
CA ASN A 528 -39.46 -38.79 47.73
C ASN A 528 -40.15 -40.03 48.34
N LEU A 529 -41.49 -40.02 48.33
CA LEU A 529 -42.38 -41.16 48.58
C LEU A 529 -43.08 -41.52 47.25
N VAL A 530 -43.08 -42.81 46.87
CA VAL A 530 -43.70 -43.28 45.62
C VAL A 530 -44.97 -44.07 45.94
N LEU A 531 -46.06 -43.72 45.25
CA LEU A 531 -47.38 -44.32 45.35
C LEU A 531 -47.73 -45.03 44.03
N THR A 532 -47.84 -46.35 44.06
CA THR A 532 -48.27 -47.14 42.90
C THR A 532 -49.77 -47.40 42.99
N ILE A 533 -50.55 -46.82 42.07
CA ILE A 533 -52.01 -46.90 42.02
C ILE A 533 -52.43 -47.93 40.95
N TYR A 534 -53.08 -49.01 41.37
CA TYR A 534 -53.60 -50.10 40.56
C TYR A 534 -55.09 -49.95 40.25
N GLY A 535 -55.46 -50.11 38.98
CA GLY A 535 -56.85 -50.13 38.50
C GLY A 535 -57.56 -51.46 38.70
N THR A 536 -57.51 -52.03 39.91
CA THR A 536 -57.94 -53.41 40.23
C THR A 536 -59.24 -53.46 41.04
N LYS A 537 -60.38 -53.01 40.46
CA LYS A 537 -61.81 -53.30 40.83
C LYS A 537 -62.77 -52.45 39.97
N PRO A 538 -64.12 -52.65 39.96
CA PRO A 538 -65.00 -52.19 38.87
C PRO A 538 -64.98 -50.66 38.64
N LEU A 539 -65.37 -50.26 37.43
CA LEU A 539 -65.39 -48.86 36.98
C LEU A 539 -66.09 -47.93 37.99
N GLY A 540 -65.48 -46.78 38.28
CA GLY A 540 -66.01 -45.86 39.29
C GLY A 540 -64.97 -44.86 39.80
N VAL A 541 -65.42 -43.87 40.58
CA VAL A 541 -64.55 -42.87 41.24
C VAL A 541 -64.40 -43.26 42.71
N TYR A 542 -63.16 -43.40 43.17
CA TYR A 542 -62.78 -43.81 44.51
C TYR A 542 -62.08 -42.66 45.21
N ASN A 543 -62.58 -42.27 46.39
CA ASN A 543 -61.99 -41.19 47.18
C ASN A 543 -61.43 -41.78 48.47
N GLY A 544 -60.22 -41.37 48.83
CA GLY A 544 -59.60 -41.68 50.10
C GLY A 544 -58.57 -40.62 50.47
N THR A 545 -57.76 -40.89 51.49
CA THR A 545 -56.72 -39.98 51.96
C THR A 545 -55.42 -40.72 52.26
N LEU A 546 -54.30 -40.04 52.05
CA LEU A 546 -53.00 -40.38 52.60
C LEU A 546 -52.76 -39.49 53.81
N THR A 547 -52.67 -40.09 54.99
CA THR A 547 -52.28 -39.42 56.22
C THR A 547 -50.79 -39.60 56.44
N ILE A 548 -50.08 -38.47 56.55
CA ILE A 548 -48.69 -38.39 56.96
C ILE A 548 -48.70 -37.97 58.43
N ALA A 549 -48.20 -38.82 59.32
CA ALA A 549 -48.18 -38.60 60.76
C ALA A 549 -46.77 -38.77 61.33
N GLY A 550 -46.46 -38.11 62.45
CA GLY A 550 -45.13 -38.08 63.07
C GLY A 550 -44.77 -36.65 63.46
N ASP A 551 -43.64 -36.14 62.97
CA ASP A 551 -43.22 -34.74 63.17
C ASP A 551 -44.00 -33.73 62.28
N LEU A 552 -44.88 -34.25 61.45
CA LEU A 552 -45.77 -33.57 60.52
C LEU A 552 -47.11 -34.30 60.54
N ASP A 553 -48.21 -33.56 60.66
CA ASP A 553 -49.57 -34.10 60.60
C ASP A 553 -50.30 -33.46 59.43
N LEU A 554 -50.33 -34.18 58.30
CA LEU A 554 -50.87 -33.69 57.03
C LEU A 554 -51.72 -34.78 56.37
N VAL A 555 -52.91 -34.41 55.92
CA VAL A 555 -53.83 -35.32 55.22
C VAL A 555 -53.96 -34.87 53.77
N ILE A 556 -53.52 -35.70 52.83
CA ILE A 556 -53.61 -35.44 51.39
C ILE A 556 -54.79 -36.25 50.83
N PRO A 557 -55.84 -35.61 50.30
CA PRO A 557 -56.93 -36.33 49.62
C PRO A 557 -56.47 -36.95 48.30
N ILE A 558 -56.90 -38.18 48.06
CA ILE A 558 -56.62 -38.97 46.85
C ILE A 558 -57.94 -39.37 46.19
N ILE A 559 -58.11 -39.03 44.92
CA ILE A 559 -59.28 -39.35 44.09
C ILE A 559 -58.81 -40.14 42.87
N ILE A 560 -59.30 -41.37 42.73
CA ILE A 560 -58.94 -42.31 41.67
C ILE A 560 -60.16 -42.61 40.82
N THR A 561 -60.13 -42.28 39.52
CA THR A 561 -61.21 -42.62 38.57
C THR A 561 -60.81 -43.82 37.72
N ILE A 562 -61.55 -44.94 37.81
CA ILE A 562 -61.31 -46.14 37.00
C ILE A 562 -62.21 -46.17 35.77
N VAL A 563 -61.63 -46.12 34.57
CA VAL A 563 -62.34 -46.04 33.27
C VAL A 563 -62.17 -47.30 32.38
N GLU A 564 -63.14 -47.54 31.50
CA GLU A 564 -63.24 -48.73 30.63
C GLU A 564 -62.25 -48.68 29.45
N LYS A 565 -61.70 -49.84 29.06
CA LYS A 565 -60.76 -49.98 27.95
C LYS A 565 -61.51 -50.06 26.60
N LYS A 566 -61.58 -48.95 25.84
CA LYS A 566 -62.05 -48.94 24.45
C LYS A 566 -60.95 -49.36 23.46
N PHE A 567 -61.26 -50.27 22.52
CA PHE A 567 -60.57 -50.46 21.23
C PHE A 567 -61.62 -50.91 20.19
N PRO A 568 -61.60 -50.39 18.94
CA PRO A 568 -60.50 -50.58 18.00
C PRO A 568 -59.97 -49.23 17.45
N VAL A 569 -58.73 -48.93 17.78
CA VAL A 569 -57.89 -47.93 17.11
C VAL A 569 -56.82 -48.74 16.39
N GLU A 570 -56.50 -48.37 15.16
CA GLU A 570 -55.43 -48.94 14.33
C GLU A 570 -54.25 -49.32 15.21
N VAL A 571 -53.89 -50.60 15.22
CA VAL A 571 -52.94 -51.13 16.20
C VAL A 571 -51.49 -50.83 15.79
N LEU A 572 -51.29 -50.36 14.55
CA LEU A 572 -50.01 -49.98 13.98
C LEU A 572 -50.14 -48.63 13.28
N LEU A 573 -49.49 -47.60 13.83
CA LEU A 573 -49.31 -46.31 13.15
C LEU A 573 -48.09 -46.40 12.23
N SER A 574 -48.20 -45.95 10.97
CA SER A 574 -47.09 -45.92 10.01
C SER A 574 -46.94 -44.53 9.39
N GLU A 575 -45.73 -43.99 9.44
CA GLU A 575 -45.37 -42.66 8.91
C GLU A 575 -44.14 -42.77 8.00
N ILE A 576 -44.14 -42.03 6.88
CA ILE A 576 -43.08 -42.06 5.87
C ILE A 576 -42.50 -40.66 5.75
N ASP A 577 -41.22 -40.53 6.10
CA ASP A 577 -40.43 -39.33 5.85
C ASP A 577 -39.47 -39.60 4.68
N LEU A 578 -39.60 -38.84 3.59
CA LEU A 578 -38.65 -38.90 2.49
C LEU A 578 -37.42 -38.06 2.81
N PHE A 579 -36.22 -38.57 2.51
CA PHE A 579 -34.99 -37.80 2.69
C PHE A 579 -34.83 -36.71 1.62
N ASN A 580 -35.26 -37.00 0.39
CA ASN A 580 -35.28 -36.06 -0.72
C ASN A 580 -36.60 -36.23 -1.48
N ASN A 581 -37.30 -35.12 -1.70
CA ASN A 581 -38.58 -35.11 -2.44
C ASN A 581 -38.36 -34.99 -3.96
N ILE A 582 -37.11 -34.83 -4.41
CA ILE A 582 -36.71 -34.78 -5.82
C ILE A 582 -35.61 -35.81 -6.04
N VAL A 583 -35.80 -36.75 -6.97
CA VAL A 583 -34.84 -37.83 -7.25
C VAL A 583 -34.62 -37.98 -8.75
N GLN A 584 -33.42 -38.36 -9.18
CA GLN A 584 -33.12 -38.56 -10.60
C GLN A 584 -33.57 -39.95 -11.08
N PRO A 585 -33.91 -40.13 -12.37
CA PRO A 585 -34.13 -41.46 -12.94
C PRO A 585 -32.89 -42.34 -12.75
N GLY A 586 -33.05 -43.52 -12.12
CA GLY A 586 -31.95 -44.45 -11.84
C GLY A 586 -31.29 -44.30 -10.45
N GLU A 587 -31.68 -43.30 -9.65
CA GLU A 587 -31.22 -43.15 -8.26
C GLU A 587 -32.15 -43.87 -7.27
N ASN A 588 -31.62 -44.18 -6.08
CA ASN A 588 -32.40 -44.77 -4.99
C ASN A 588 -33.17 -43.70 -4.23
N LEU A 589 -34.49 -43.88 -4.06
CA LEU A 589 -35.29 -43.09 -3.14
C LEU A 589 -35.06 -43.60 -1.72
N LYS A 590 -34.45 -42.77 -0.88
CA LYS A 590 -34.25 -43.06 0.55
C LYS A 590 -35.43 -42.54 1.35
N TYR A 591 -35.93 -43.34 2.27
CA TYR A 591 -37.03 -42.97 3.15
C TYR A 591 -36.85 -43.57 4.55
N LYS A 592 -37.40 -42.87 5.54
CA LYS A 592 -37.51 -43.32 6.92
C LYS A 592 -38.96 -43.74 7.15
N LEU A 593 -39.15 -45.00 7.48
CA LEU A 593 -40.44 -45.57 7.86
C LEU A 593 -40.48 -45.69 9.38
N SER A 594 -41.38 -44.94 10.02
CA SER A 594 -41.63 -45.02 11.45
C SER A 594 -42.89 -45.85 11.68
N LEU A 595 -42.73 -46.98 12.37
CA LEU A 595 -43.82 -47.87 12.77
C LEU A 595 -43.99 -47.80 14.29
N GLN A 596 -45.22 -47.64 14.76
CA GLN A 596 -45.53 -47.64 16.18
C GLN A 596 -46.57 -48.70 16.50
N ASN A 597 -46.16 -49.68 17.31
CA ASN A 597 -47.06 -50.67 17.86
C ASN A 597 -47.84 -50.06 19.03
N LEU A 598 -49.17 -50.06 18.92
CA LEU A 598 -50.06 -49.54 19.95
C LEU A 598 -50.51 -50.65 20.95
N LEU A 599 -50.06 -51.91 20.77
CA LEU A 599 -50.17 -52.98 21.76
C LEU A 599 -48.94 -52.98 22.69
N ARG A 600 -49.17 -52.87 24.01
CA ARG A 600 -48.12 -53.04 25.02
C ARG A 600 -47.80 -54.52 25.24
N ASP A 601 -46.51 -54.85 25.32
CA ASP A 601 -45.94 -56.15 25.73
C ASP A 601 -46.19 -57.36 24.81
N GLN A 602 -46.54 -57.15 23.54
CA GLN A 602 -46.60 -58.21 22.53
C GLN A 602 -45.85 -57.81 21.26
N SER A 603 -44.82 -58.59 20.91
CA SER A 603 -44.21 -58.49 19.59
C SER A 603 -45.05 -59.23 18.56
N TYR A 604 -45.19 -58.66 17.36
CA TYR A 604 -45.75 -59.36 16.22
C TYR A 604 -45.00 -59.01 14.94
N LYS A 605 -45.07 -59.92 13.98
CA LYS A 605 -44.50 -59.71 12.66
C LYS A 605 -45.42 -58.84 11.80
N VAL A 606 -44.82 -57.83 11.19
CA VAL A 606 -45.42 -56.96 10.19
C VAL A 606 -44.76 -57.29 8.87
N SER A 607 -45.57 -57.64 7.87
CA SER A 607 -45.10 -57.81 6.49
C SER A 607 -45.30 -56.49 5.76
N LEU A 608 -44.20 -55.89 5.32
CA LEU A 608 -44.15 -54.57 4.71
C LEU A 608 -43.92 -54.71 3.22
N LYS A 609 -44.74 -54.02 2.43
CA LYS A 609 -44.64 -53.96 0.98
C LYS A 609 -44.50 -52.52 0.54
N SER A 610 -43.35 -52.14 0.01
CA SER A 610 -43.06 -50.81 -0.52
C SER A 610 -43.27 -50.79 -2.04
N VAL A 611 -44.04 -49.83 -2.54
CA VAL A 611 -44.48 -49.75 -3.94
C VAL A 611 -44.29 -48.33 -4.46
N ILE A 612 -43.65 -48.16 -5.61
CA ILE A 612 -43.62 -46.88 -6.33
C ILE A 612 -44.72 -46.86 -7.38
N LYS A 613 -45.56 -45.81 -7.35
CA LYS A 613 -46.65 -45.57 -8.30
C LYS A 613 -46.53 -44.20 -8.97
N ASP A 614 -46.99 -44.07 -10.21
CA ASP A 614 -47.26 -42.75 -10.82
C ASP A 614 -48.67 -42.25 -10.49
N SER A 615 -49.02 -41.07 -11.01
CA SER A 615 -50.34 -40.45 -10.88
C SER A 615 -51.49 -41.26 -11.52
N GLU A 616 -51.18 -42.22 -12.40
CA GLU A 616 -52.15 -43.14 -13.02
C GLU A 616 -52.24 -44.49 -12.30
N GLY A 617 -51.43 -44.71 -11.26
CA GLY A 617 -51.40 -45.91 -10.43
C GLY A 617 -50.56 -47.07 -10.99
N VAL A 618 -49.74 -46.83 -12.02
CA VAL A 618 -48.83 -47.82 -12.60
C VAL A 618 -47.69 -48.09 -11.63
N VAL A 619 -47.41 -49.37 -11.37
CA VAL A 619 -46.38 -49.80 -10.42
C VAL A 619 -45.03 -49.95 -11.11
N TYR A 620 -44.01 -49.22 -10.62
CA TYR A 620 -42.65 -49.21 -11.20
C TYR A 620 -41.65 -50.08 -10.44
N ASN A 621 -41.82 -50.24 -9.13
CA ASN A 621 -40.98 -51.12 -8.31
C ASN A 621 -41.76 -51.61 -7.08
N VAL A 622 -41.43 -52.80 -6.60
CA VAL A 622 -42.03 -53.46 -5.44
C VAL A 622 -40.95 -54.17 -4.63
N GLU A 623 -40.88 -53.88 -3.34
CA GLU A 623 -40.05 -54.61 -2.39
C GLU A 623 -40.88 -55.10 -1.20
N GLU A 624 -40.66 -56.34 -0.79
CA GLU A 624 -41.36 -56.97 0.33
C GLU A 624 -40.33 -57.41 1.39
N TYR A 625 -40.61 -57.10 2.65
CA TYR A 625 -39.78 -57.52 3.78
C TYR A 625 -40.60 -57.63 5.06
N ASP A 626 -40.19 -58.55 5.93
CA ASP A 626 -40.82 -58.74 7.23
C ASP A 626 -40.02 -58.05 8.33
N SER A 627 -40.70 -57.56 9.34
CA SER A 627 -40.07 -56.97 10.53
C SER A 627 -40.89 -57.30 11.77
N GLU A 628 -40.21 -57.54 12.88
CA GLU A 628 -40.85 -57.79 14.18
C GLU A 628 -40.84 -56.50 15.00
N ILE A 629 -42.01 -56.09 15.50
CA ILE A 629 -42.17 -54.84 16.23
C ILE A 629 -42.67 -55.12 17.64
N GLN A 630 -42.03 -54.54 18.66
CA GLN A 630 -42.44 -54.66 20.06
C GLN A 630 -43.14 -53.39 20.56
N ASN A 631 -42.48 -52.22 20.46
CA ASN A 631 -43.05 -50.91 20.87
C ASN A 631 -43.07 -49.91 19.70
N SER A 632 -41.90 -49.53 19.20
CA SER A 632 -41.75 -48.73 17.98
C SER A 632 -40.53 -49.22 17.20
N LEU A 633 -40.57 -49.06 15.88
CA LEU A 633 -39.48 -49.45 14.99
C LEU A 633 -39.34 -48.40 13.91
N THR A 634 -38.14 -47.84 13.80
CA THR A 634 -37.78 -46.90 12.73
C THR A 634 -36.86 -47.62 11.77
N LEU A 635 -37.24 -47.71 10.51
CA LEU A 635 -36.46 -48.33 9.44
C LEU A 635 -35.98 -47.28 8.45
N LEU A 636 -34.68 -47.27 8.18
CA LEU A 636 -34.10 -46.54 7.07
C LEU A 636 -34.00 -47.49 5.89
N LYS A 637 -34.73 -47.18 4.81
CA LYS A 637 -34.82 -48.02 3.63
C LYS A 637 -34.55 -47.21 2.37
N GLU A 638 -34.13 -47.92 1.34
CA GLU A 638 -33.92 -47.37 0.01
C GLU A 638 -34.62 -48.25 -1.01
N ILE A 639 -35.28 -47.64 -1.99
CA ILE A 639 -35.93 -48.34 -3.10
C ILE A 639 -35.45 -47.74 -4.42
N ASN A 640 -35.07 -48.58 -5.37
CA ASN A 640 -34.49 -48.14 -6.64
C ASN A 640 -35.56 -47.59 -7.59
N ILE A 641 -35.34 -46.40 -8.15
CA ILE A 641 -36.18 -45.85 -9.22
C ILE A 641 -35.61 -46.29 -10.58
N PRO A 642 -36.37 -47.02 -11.42
CA PRO A 642 -35.87 -47.46 -12.72
C PRO A 642 -35.39 -46.29 -13.61
N ALA A 643 -34.31 -46.50 -14.36
CA ALA A 643 -33.71 -45.46 -15.22
C ALA A 643 -34.60 -45.01 -16.41
N ASN A 644 -35.66 -45.77 -16.72
CA ASN A 644 -36.55 -45.54 -17.87
C ASN A 644 -37.85 -44.78 -17.50
N VAL A 645 -37.89 -44.16 -16.32
CA VAL A 645 -39.04 -43.42 -15.80
C VAL A 645 -39.03 -41.98 -16.34
N SER A 646 -40.20 -41.46 -16.75
CA SER A 646 -40.37 -40.09 -17.25
C SER A 646 -40.39 -39.06 -16.11
N GLU A 647 -40.04 -37.82 -16.41
CA GLU A 647 -40.13 -36.74 -15.43
C GLU A 647 -41.59 -36.48 -15.03
N GLY A 648 -41.86 -36.31 -13.73
CA GLY A 648 -43.22 -36.21 -13.21
C GLY A 648 -43.32 -36.47 -11.70
N GLU A 649 -44.55 -36.45 -11.18
CA GLU A 649 -44.87 -36.75 -9.79
C GLU A 649 -45.13 -38.25 -9.59
N TYR A 650 -44.55 -38.81 -8.54
CA TYR A 650 -44.66 -40.22 -8.15
C TYR A 650 -44.98 -40.32 -6.66
N VAL A 651 -45.55 -41.46 -6.25
CA VAL A 651 -45.93 -41.73 -4.87
C VAL A 651 -45.27 -43.04 -4.41
N LEU A 652 -44.62 -42.98 -3.25
CA LEU A 652 -44.18 -44.16 -2.50
C LEU A 652 -45.31 -44.59 -1.58
N GLU A 653 -45.84 -45.78 -1.77
CA GLU A 653 -46.86 -46.40 -0.93
C GLU A 653 -46.27 -47.57 -0.15
N ILE A 654 -46.54 -47.64 1.15
CA ILE A 654 -46.13 -48.75 2.01
C ILE A 654 -47.38 -49.42 2.57
N GLU A 655 -47.58 -50.69 2.22
CA GLU A 655 -48.63 -51.54 2.79
C GLU A 655 -48.03 -52.38 3.93
N ALA A 656 -48.57 -52.23 5.14
CA ALA A 656 -48.18 -53.00 6.31
C ALA A 656 -49.28 -54.01 6.67
N ARG A 657 -49.00 -55.31 6.54
CA ARG A 657 -49.91 -56.40 6.90
C ARG A 657 -49.52 -56.98 8.25
N TYR A 658 -50.45 -57.00 9.19
CA TYR A 658 -50.23 -57.47 10.55
C TYR A 658 -51.52 -58.01 11.14
N LEU A 659 -51.49 -59.12 11.89
CA LEU A 659 -52.67 -59.65 12.62
C LEU A 659 -53.98 -59.72 11.80
N ASN A 660 -53.89 -60.06 10.50
CA ASN A 660 -55.00 -60.04 9.51
C ASN A 660 -55.62 -58.66 9.22
N LEU A 661 -54.96 -57.58 9.59
CA LEU A 661 -55.27 -56.18 9.30
C LEU A 661 -54.24 -55.59 8.33
N LEU A 662 -54.60 -54.48 7.68
CA LEU A 662 -53.78 -53.79 6.70
C LEU A 662 -53.75 -52.29 6.99
N SER A 663 -52.56 -51.71 7.11
CA SER A 663 -52.33 -50.27 7.18
C SER A 663 -51.61 -49.78 5.92
N ARG A 664 -51.89 -48.55 5.48
CA ARG A 664 -51.26 -47.93 4.30
C ARG A 664 -50.77 -46.53 4.64
N SER A 665 -49.56 -46.24 4.21
CA SER A 665 -48.97 -44.89 4.26
C SER A 665 -48.40 -44.51 2.90
N THR A 666 -48.47 -43.23 2.56
CA THR A 666 -48.01 -42.71 1.26
C THR A 666 -47.19 -41.44 1.41
N ALA A 667 -46.17 -41.27 0.57
CA ALA A 667 -45.40 -40.04 0.44
C ALA A 667 -45.11 -39.70 -1.03
N SER A 668 -45.29 -38.44 -1.43
CA SER A 668 -45.09 -38.00 -2.82
C SER A 668 -43.69 -37.45 -3.08
N PHE A 669 -43.15 -37.70 -4.27
CA PHE A 669 -41.85 -37.19 -4.74
C PHE A 669 -41.85 -36.90 -6.25
N ILE A 670 -40.89 -36.10 -6.71
CA ILE A 670 -40.75 -35.67 -8.11
C ILE A 670 -39.53 -36.33 -8.73
N VAL A 671 -39.68 -36.85 -9.94
CA VAL A 671 -38.55 -37.31 -10.76
C VAL A 671 -38.20 -36.21 -11.78
N SER A 672 -36.98 -35.70 -11.77
CA SER A 672 -36.53 -34.62 -12.69
C SER A 672 -35.04 -34.72 -13.02
N ARG A 673 -34.66 -34.36 -14.26
CA ARG A 673 -33.25 -34.25 -14.66
C ARG A 673 -32.75 -32.80 -14.51
N PRO A 674 -31.66 -32.56 -13.77
CA PRO A 674 -31.11 -31.22 -13.61
C PRO A 674 -30.51 -30.66 -14.91
N ILE A 675 -30.64 -29.33 -15.08
CA ILE A 675 -30.29 -28.58 -16.31
C ILE A 675 -28.83 -28.80 -16.77
N TYR A 676 -27.89 -29.07 -15.86
CA TYR A 676 -26.48 -29.28 -16.19
C TYR A 676 -26.17 -30.62 -16.89
N LEU A 677 -27.10 -31.59 -16.87
CA LEU A 677 -26.98 -32.87 -17.58
C LEU A 677 -27.46 -32.78 -19.04
N TYR A 678 -28.01 -31.63 -19.44
CA TYR A 678 -28.34 -31.40 -20.84
C TYR A 678 -27.06 -31.35 -21.67
N SER A 679 -27.00 -32.18 -22.71
CA SER A 679 -25.91 -32.22 -23.67
C SER A 679 -26.26 -31.40 -24.91
N PHE A 680 -25.34 -30.56 -25.38
CA PHE A 680 -25.45 -29.86 -26.65
C PHE A 680 -24.35 -30.41 -27.59
N PHE A 681 -24.73 -30.87 -28.78
CA PHE A 681 -23.82 -31.58 -29.70
C PHE A 681 -23.07 -32.78 -29.07
N GLY A 682 -23.69 -33.50 -28.14
CA GLY A 682 -23.08 -34.66 -27.47
C GLY A 682 -22.06 -34.30 -26.37
N ILE A 683 -21.84 -33.01 -26.07
CA ILE A 683 -20.98 -32.56 -24.99
C ILE A 683 -21.85 -32.04 -23.84
N PRO A 684 -21.65 -32.51 -22.60
CA PRO A 684 -22.36 -31.98 -21.44
C PRO A 684 -22.09 -30.49 -21.23
N LEU A 685 -23.11 -29.72 -20.85
CA LEU A 685 -23.02 -28.27 -20.67
C LEU A 685 -21.88 -27.84 -19.71
N TRP A 686 -21.65 -28.62 -18.64
CA TRP A 686 -20.57 -28.35 -17.68
C TRP A 686 -19.17 -28.44 -18.30
N VAL A 687 -18.95 -29.33 -19.28
CA VAL A 687 -17.68 -29.46 -20.01
C VAL A 687 -17.46 -28.23 -20.89
N MET A 688 -18.51 -27.72 -21.54
CA MET A 688 -18.40 -26.48 -22.32
C MET A 688 -18.08 -25.27 -21.43
N ILE A 689 -18.72 -25.15 -20.26
CA ILE A 689 -18.44 -24.09 -19.28
C ILE A 689 -16.99 -24.19 -18.81
N MET A 690 -16.48 -25.39 -18.55
CA MET A 690 -15.08 -25.62 -18.16
C MET A 690 -14.09 -25.18 -19.24
N ILE A 691 -14.34 -25.53 -20.50
CA ILE A 691 -13.48 -25.14 -21.63
C ILE A 691 -13.46 -23.61 -21.81
N ILE A 692 -14.62 -22.95 -21.73
CA ILE A 692 -14.73 -21.49 -21.85
C ILE A 692 -14.01 -20.82 -20.68
N SER A 693 -14.19 -21.32 -19.45
CA SER A 693 -13.52 -20.80 -18.26
C SER A 693 -12.00 -20.91 -18.40
N PHE A 694 -11.49 -22.07 -18.83
CA PHE A 694 -10.07 -22.31 -19.02
C PHE A 694 -9.45 -21.39 -20.09
N LEU A 695 -10.08 -21.28 -21.27
CA LEU A 695 -9.60 -20.40 -22.35
C LEU A 695 -9.62 -18.92 -21.93
N SER A 696 -10.65 -18.50 -21.20
CA SER A 696 -10.77 -17.14 -20.66
C SER A 696 -9.69 -16.85 -19.62
N PHE A 697 -9.45 -17.78 -18.68
CA PHE A 697 -8.44 -17.65 -17.63
C PHE A 697 -7.02 -17.57 -18.21
N VAL A 698 -6.67 -18.45 -19.16
CA VAL A 698 -5.36 -18.42 -19.83
C VAL A 698 -5.15 -17.11 -20.58
N SER A 699 -6.17 -16.66 -21.33
CA SER A 699 -6.11 -15.41 -22.10
C SER A 699 -5.98 -14.18 -21.19
N LEU A 700 -6.72 -14.15 -20.08
CA LEU A 700 -6.64 -13.09 -19.08
C LEU A 700 -5.24 -13.01 -18.46
N ASN A 701 -4.70 -14.15 -17.99
CA ASN A 701 -3.37 -14.20 -17.38
C ASN A 701 -2.27 -13.84 -18.37
N PHE A 702 -2.38 -14.25 -19.64
CA PHE A 702 -1.45 -13.84 -20.69
C PHE A 702 -1.42 -12.31 -20.90
N LEU A 703 -2.59 -11.67 -20.95
CA LEU A 703 -2.70 -10.21 -21.10
C LEU A 703 -2.19 -9.47 -19.85
N LEU A 704 -2.51 -9.96 -18.65
CA LEU A 704 -2.00 -9.40 -17.40
C LEU A 704 -0.48 -9.53 -17.27
N TYR A 705 0.06 -10.69 -17.64
CA TYR A 705 1.51 -10.93 -17.67
C TYR A 705 2.21 -9.99 -18.63
N ARG A 706 1.68 -9.85 -19.86
CA ARG A 706 2.22 -8.91 -20.85
C ARG A 706 2.21 -7.46 -20.32
N LYS A 707 1.13 -7.04 -19.65
CA LYS A 707 1.02 -5.70 -19.04
C LYS A 707 1.99 -5.51 -17.86
N TYR A 708 2.25 -6.56 -17.08
CA TYR A 708 3.26 -6.55 -16.03
C TYR A 708 4.68 -6.39 -16.59
N GLU A 709 5.00 -7.10 -17.66
CA GLU A 709 6.30 -7.00 -18.33
C GLU A 709 6.52 -5.60 -18.93
N GLU A 710 5.49 -5.00 -19.54
CA GLU A 710 5.53 -3.62 -20.04
C GLU A 710 5.75 -2.58 -18.93
N ARG A 711 5.28 -2.82 -17.70
CA ARG A 711 5.52 -1.92 -16.56
C ARG A 711 6.99 -1.89 -16.13
N LYS A 712 7.74 -2.98 -16.30
CA LYS A 712 9.17 -3.06 -15.94
C LYS A 712 10.09 -2.31 -16.90
N LYS A 713 9.69 -2.13 -18.16
CA LYS A 713 10.49 -1.40 -19.17
C LYS A 713 10.64 0.07 -18.79
N ARG A 714 11.87 0.58 -18.83
CA ARG A 714 12.18 1.99 -18.56
C ARG A 714 11.76 2.88 -19.73
N TYR A 715 11.88 2.36 -20.96
CA TYR A 715 11.54 3.07 -22.19
C TYR A 715 10.26 2.48 -22.82
N ARG A 716 9.11 3.05 -22.48
CA ARG A 716 7.79 2.54 -22.87
C ARG A 716 7.34 3.09 -24.23
N VAL A 717 8.17 2.89 -25.26
CA VAL A 717 7.93 3.43 -26.60
C VAL A 717 7.95 2.31 -27.63
N GLU A 718 6.90 2.26 -28.46
CA GLU A 718 6.87 1.38 -29.62
C GLU A 718 7.90 1.83 -30.66
N VAL A 719 8.81 0.93 -31.02
CA VAL A 719 9.81 1.13 -32.07
C VAL A 719 9.45 0.26 -33.27
N ASP A 720 9.13 0.89 -34.40
CA ASP A 720 8.95 0.21 -35.68
C ASP A 720 10.31 -0.02 -36.33
N TYR A 721 10.96 -1.13 -35.97
CA TYR A 721 12.27 -1.52 -36.49
C TYR A 721 12.32 -1.63 -38.02
N ALA A 722 11.20 -1.88 -38.70
CA ALA A 722 11.16 -1.98 -40.15
C ALA A 722 11.37 -0.62 -40.85
N THR A 723 11.05 0.47 -40.15
CA THR A 723 11.21 1.86 -40.63
C THR A 723 12.51 2.52 -40.18
N LEU A 724 13.35 1.80 -39.42
CA LEU A 724 14.68 2.29 -39.04
C LEU A 724 15.68 2.06 -40.19
N PRO A 725 16.73 2.90 -40.29
CA PRO A 725 17.78 2.68 -41.28
C PRO A 725 18.42 1.30 -41.16
N ARG A 726 18.79 0.73 -42.30
CA ARG A 726 19.51 -0.53 -42.39
C ARG A 726 20.97 -0.27 -42.75
N PRO A 727 21.90 -1.19 -42.39
CA PRO A 727 23.30 -1.05 -42.78
C PRO A 727 23.42 -0.82 -44.29
N GLY A 728 24.20 0.18 -44.68
CA GLY A 728 24.34 0.62 -46.07
C GLY A 728 25.43 1.68 -46.21
N GLU A 729 25.61 2.18 -47.42
CA GLU A 729 26.59 3.23 -47.72
C GLU A 729 26.23 4.52 -46.97
N LYS A 730 27.20 5.11 -46.23
CA LYS A 730 27.01 6.28 -45.35
C LYS A 730 25.93 6.11 -44.28
N VAL A 731 25.57 4.88 -43.92
CA VAL A 731 24.71 4.56 -42.78
C VAL A 731 25.57 4.02 -41.64
N VAL A 732 25.57 4.73 -40.51
CA VAL A 732 26.50 4.49 -39.40
C VAL A 732 25.78 4.03 -38.15
N LYS A 733 26.48 3.23 -37.32
CA LYS A 733 25.93 2.73 -36.05
C LYS A 733 26.25 3.72 -34.93
N LEU A 734 25.24 4.45 -34.47
CA LEU A 734 25.40 5.38 -33.34
C LEU A 734 25.40 4.65 -31.99
N GLY A 735 24.84 3.45 -31.92
CA GLY A 735 24.71 2.71 -30.67
C GLY A 735 23.70 1.58 -30.78
N LEU A 736 22.90 1.39 -29.73
CA LEU A 736 21.83 0.40 -29.65
C LEU A 736 20.50 1.09 -29.35
N VAL A 737 19.39 0.58 -29.89
CA VAL A 737 18.05 0.96 -29.42
C VAL A 737 17.94 0.56 -27.95
N ALA A 738 17.54 1.51 -27.09
CA ALA A 738 17.58 1.35 -25.64
C ALA A 738 16.84 0.09 -25.15
N GLU A 739 17.39 -0.57 -24.12
CA GLU A 739 16.90 -1.86 -23.58
C GLU A 739 16.81 -3.00 -24.61
N SER A 740 17.50 -2.88 -25.76
CA SER A 740 17.52 -3.92 -26.79
C SER A 740 18.95 -4.19 -27.31
N LYS A 741 19.09 -5.30 -28.07
CA LYS A 741 20.32 -5.61 -28.82
C LYS A 741 20.30 -5.08 -30.26
N HIS A 742 19.23 -4.38 -30.67
CA HIS A 742 19.11 -3.86 -32.03
C HIS A 742 20.04 -2.65 -32.22
N PRO A 743 20.89 -2.65 -33.26
CA PRO A 743 21.72 -1.49 -33.58
C PRO A 743 20.86 -0.29 -33.98
N ALA A 744 21.21 0.89 -33.47
CA ALA A 744 20.61 2.15 -33.90
C ALA A 744 21.47 2.76 -35.02
N TYR A 745 20.97 2.68 -36.25
CA TYR A 745 21.63 3.21 -37.43
C TYR A 745 21.17 4.62 -37.77
N TYR A 746 22.05 5.40 -38.40
CA TYR A 746 21.80 6.76 -38.83
C TYR A 746 22.39 7.02 -40.22
N GLU A 747 21.59 7.53 -41.15
CA GLU A 747 22.06 8.02 -42.45
C GLU A 747 22.74 9.39 -42.28
N LEU A 748 24.06 9.47 -42.51
CA LEU A 748 24.82 10.71 -42.34
C LEU A 748 24.34 11.84 -43.27
N GLU A 749 23.83 11.51 -44.46
CA GLU A 749 23.26 12.48 -45.40
C GLU A 749 22.07 13.26 -44.82
N ARG A 750 21.42 12.75 -43.75
CA ARG A 750 20.35 13.48 -43.05
C ARG A 750 20.86 14.69 -42.26
N LEU A 751 22.16 14.83 -42.06
CA LEU A 751 22.75 16.04 -41.48
C LEU A 751 22.74 17.23 -42.45
N THR A 752 22.46 17.03 -43.75
CA THR A 752 22.20 18.13 -44.69
C THR A 752 20.98 18.96 -44.28
N THR A 753 20.02 18.34 -43.57
CA THR A 753 18.87 19.01 -42.96
C THR A 753 19.06 19.24 -41.46
N HIS A 754 20.31 19.40 -41.04
CA HIS A 754 20.74 19.87 -39.73
C HIS A 754 20.37 18.93 -38.56
N ALA A 755 21.04 19.13 -37.43
CA ALA A 755 20.81 18.39 -36.20
C ALA A 755 20.83 19.32 -34.98
N ILE A 756 20.09 18.95 -33.95
CA ILE A 756 20.14 19.59 -32.64
C ILE A 756 20.32 18.56 -31.54
N VAL A 757 21.20 18.84 -30.59
CA VAL A 757 21.45 18.01 -29.42
C VAL A 757 21.22 18.84 -28.15
N ALA A 758 20.28 18.42 -27.30
CA ALA A 758 19.89 19.16 -26.11
C ALA A 758 19.69 18.29 -24.85
N GLY A 759 19.58 18.94 -23.68
CA GLY A 759 19.36 18.31 -22.37
C GLY A 759 20.20 18.89 -21.24
N ALA A 760 20.14 18.31 -20.04
CA ALA A 760 20.83 18.82 -18.86
C ALA A 760 22.34 18.53 -18.86
N THR A 761 23.12 19.29 -18.10
CA THR A 761 24.57 19.10 -17.95
C THR A 761 24.87 17.71 -17.35
N GLY A 762 25.91 17.03 -17.86
CA GLY A 762 26.28 15.69 -17.39
C GLY A 762 25.44 14.52 -17.91
N MET A 763 24.37 14.76 -18.70
CA MET A 763 23.48 13.70 -19.19
C MET A 763 23.94 13.02 -20.50
N GLY A 764 25.13 13.38 -21.01
CA GLY A 764 25.69 12.80 -22.23
C GLY A 764 25.38 13.56 -23.52
N LYS A 765 25.02 14.84 -23.45
CA LYS A 765 24.82 15.73 -24.62
C LYS A 765 26.01 15.72 -25.57
N SER A 766 27.18 16.16 -25.07
CA SER A 766 28.40 16.28 -25.88
C SER A 766 28.84 14.92 -26.39
N ILE A 767 28.73 13.86 -25.58
CA ILE A 767 29.02 12.48 -26.00
C ILE A 767 28.13 12.06 -27.19
N SER A 768 26.83 12.31 -27.12
CA SER A 768 25.89 11.94 -28.20
C SER A 768 26.22 12.68 -29.50
N ALA A 769 26.56 13.97 -29.40
CA ALA A 769 26.99 14.78 -30.54
C ALA A 769 28.33 14.31 -31.11
N GLN A 770 29.30 14.05 -30.24
CA GLN A 770 30.63 13.57 -30.59
C GLN A 770 30.58 12.23 -31.31
N VAL A 771 29.76 11.28 -30.88
CA VAL A 771 29.60 10.00 -31.58
C VAL A 771 29.16 10.22 -33.03
N ILE A 772 28.20 11.11 -33.29
CA ILE A 772 27.77 11.44 -34.67
C ILE A 772 28.93 12.06 -35.46
N ILE A 773 29.73 12.92 -34.84
CA ILE A 773 30.89 13.58 -35.45
C ILE A 773 32.03 12.60 -35.73
N GLU A 774 32.31 11.67 -34.83
CA GLU A 774 33.28 10.58 -35.05
C GLU A 774 32.88 9.75 -36.27
N GLU A 775 31.62 9.35 -36.35
CA GLU A 775 31.11 8.61 -37.51
C GLU A 775 31.19 9.43 -38.80
N ALA A 776 30.92 10.74 -38.74
CA ALA A 776 31.08 11.63 -39.90
C ALA A 776 32.55 11.69 -40.36
N LEU A 777 33.51 11.85 -39.44
CA LEU A 777 34.94 11.87 -39.73
C LEU A 777 35.45 10.54 -40.27
N MET A 778 34.93 9.41 -39.77
CA MET A 778 35.25 8.07 -40.28
C MET A 778 34.71 7.81 -41.69
N ASN A 779 33.73 8.59 -42.13
CA ASN A 779 33.13 8.54 -43.47
C ASN A 779 33.54 9.74 -44.33
N ASP A 780 34.76 10.26 -44.12
CA ASP A 780 35.39 11.33 -44.91
C ASP A 780 34.59 12.66 -44.97
N ILE A 781 33.72 12.94 -44.01
CA ILE A 781 33.03 14.24 -43.92
C ILE A 781 33.91 15.23 -43.12
N ALA A 782 34.07 16.45 -43.64
CA ALA A 782 34.78 17.51 -42.93
C ALA A 782 33.95 18.01 -41.74
N VAL A 783 34.58 18.30 -40.61
CA VAL A 783 33.88 18.84 -39.43
C VAL A 783 34.55 20.12 -38.97
N ILE A 784 33.78 21.18 -38.76
CA ILE A 784 34.25 22.45 -38.21
C ILE A 784 33.51 22.71 -36.90
N VAL A 785 34.22 22.88 -35.80
CA VAL A 785 33.62 23.08 -34.47
C VAL A 785 33.97 24.46 -33.93
N PHE A 786 32.97 25.19 -33.49
CA PHE A 786 33.10 26.44 -32.74
C PHE A 786 32.84 26.15 -31.26
N ASP A 787 33.92 26.13 -30.47
CA ASP A 787 33.95 25.58 -29.13
C ASP A 787 34.31 26.65 -28.08
N PRO A 788 33.36 27.10 -27.24
CA PRO A 788 33.63 28.08 -26.19
C PRO A 788 34.41 27.53 -24.99
N THR A 789 34.63 26.21 -24.91
CA THR A 789 35.25 25.54 -23.76
C THR A 789 36.60 24.89 -24.06
N ALA A 790 36.97 24.81 -25.34
CA ALA A 790 38.11 24.04 -25.85
C ALA A 790 38.07 22.52 -25.53
N GLN A 791 36.93 21.99 -25.07
CA GLN A 791 36.76 20.56 -24.78
C GLN A 791 36.87 19.66 -26.02
N TRP A 792 36.50 20.16 -27.20
CA TRP A 792 36.54 19.40 -28.44
C TRP A 792 37.96 19.08 -28.91
N SER A 793 38.98 19.76 -28.37
CA SER A 793 40.39 19.45 -28.63
C SER A 793 40.77 18.00 -28.27
N GLY A 794 40.03 17.36 -27.35
CA GLY A 794 40.19 15.94 -27.02
C GLY A 794 40.01 14.99 -28.22
N MET A 795 39.27 15.41 -29.26
CA MET A 795 39.08 14.65 -30.51
C MET A 795 40.40 14.27 -31.18
N LEU A 796 41.47 15.03 -30.93
CA LEU A 796 42.78 14.82 -31.58
C LEU A 796 43.61 13.71 -30.91
N ARG A 797 43.14 13.13 -29.79
CA ARG A 797 43.83 12.04 -29.07
C ARG A 797 42.94 10.81 -28.97
N LYS A 798 43.57 9.64 -28.94
CA LYS A 798 42.87 8.37 -28.66
C LYS A 798 42.30 8.36 -27.24
N CYS A 799 41.18 7.64 -27.05
CA CYS A 799 40.65 7.41 -25.72
C CYS A 799 41.63 6.59 -24.88
N ASP A 800 41.93 7.07 -23.66
CA ASP A 800 42.70 6.35 -22.63
C ASP A 800 41.95 6.27 -21.29
N ASP A 801 40.71 6.76 -21.25
CA ASP A 801 39.86 6.75 -20.07
C ASP A 801 39.32 5.34 -19.81
N LYS A 802 39.83 4.68 -18.76
CA LYS A 802 39.42 3.33 -18.35
C LYS A 802 37.91 3.20 -18.15
N LYS A 803 37.23 4.24 -17.65
CA LYS A 803 35.78 4.20 -17.44
C LYS A 803 35.04 4.20 -18.77
N MET A 804 35.44 5.02 -19.74
CA MET A 804 34.86 4.99 -21.09
C MET A 804 35.13 3.67 -21.80
N MET A 805 36.36 3.16 -21.73
CA MET A 805 36.75 1.89 -22.36
C MET A 805 36.00 0.70 -21.77
N SER A 806 35.62 0.74 -20.49
CA SER A 806 34.80 -0.32 -19.88
C SER A 806 33.47 -0.57 -20.58
N PHE A 807 32.93 0.43 -21.31
CA PHE A 807 31.69 0.30 -22.07
C PHE A 807 31.88 -0.29 -23.48
N TYR A 808 33.12 -0.40 -23.98
CA TYR A 808 33.38 -0.78 -25.39
C TYR A 808 32.81 -2.16 -25.73
N SER A 809 33.01 -3.14 -24.85
CA SER A 809 32.56 -4.52 -25.02
C SER A 809 31.03 -4.61 -25.26
N LYS A 810 30.24 -3.79 -24.57
CA LYS A 810 28.77 -3.72 -24.72
C LYS A 810 28.33 -3.36 -26.13
N PHE A 811 29.15 -2.59 -26.87
CA PHE A 811 28.83 -2.11 -28.22
C PHE A 811 29.55 -2.86 -29.33
N GLY A 812 30.37 -3.86 -28.97
CA GLY A 812 31.21 -4.61 -29.90
C GLY A 812 32.51 -3.90 -30.29
N LEU A 813 32.96 -2.94 -29.48
CA LEU A 813 34.22 -2.23 -29.66
C LEU A 813 35.34 -2.90 -28.84
N LYS A 814 36.58 -2.72 -29.29
CA LYS A 814 37.82 -3.18 -28.67
C LYS A 814 38.70 -2.00 -28.30
N GLU A 815 39.61 -2.17 -27.33
CA GLU A 815 40.57 -1.11 -26.97
C GLU A 815 41.40 -0.63 -28.17
N SER A 816 41.65 -1.51 -29.15
CA SER A 816 42.32 -1.17 -30.41
C SER A 816 41.54 -0.21 -31.30
N ASP A 817 40.23 -0.06 -31.09
CA ASP A 817 39.37 0.84 -31.87
C ASP A 817 39.47 2.28 -31.37
N ALA A 818 40.02 2.51 -30.17
CA ALA A 818 40.28 3.84 -29.64
C ALA A 818 41.27 4.59 -30.55
N ARG A 819 40.91 5.80 -30.97
CA ARG A 819 41.67 6.56 -31.96
C ARG A 819 41.49 8.06 -31.79
N GLY A 820 42.52 8.82 -32.13
CA GLY A 820 42.42 10.25 -32.37
C GLY A 820 41.98 10.51 -33.81
N PHE A 821 41.37 11.65 -34.04
CA PHE A 821 40.97 12.13 -35.36
C PHE A 821 41.95 13.18 -35.86
N LYS A 822 42.29 13.11 -37.15
CA LYS A 822 43.18 14.11 -37.77
C LYS A 822 42.48 15.47 -37.74
N GLY A 823 43.16 16.48 -37.24
CA GLY A 823 42.54 17.79 -37.09
C GLY A 823 43.44 18.84 -36.47
N ASN A 824 42.92 20.05 -36.35
CA ASN A 824 43.70 21.19 -35.89
C ASN A 824 42.89 22.03 -34.91
N VAL A 825 43.59 22.74 -34.01
CA VAL A 825 42.98 23.68 -33.06
C VAL A 825 43.52 25.08 -33.31
N ARG A 826 42.63 26.06 -33.40
CA ARG A 826 42.98 27.48 -33.57
C ARG A 826 42.26 28.32 -32.52
N GLN A 827 43.02 29.07 -31.75
CA GLN A 827 42.48 30.03 -30.80
C GLN A 827 42.01 31.28 -31.52
N VAL A 828 40.74 31.64 -31.33
CA VAL A 828 40.23 32.93 -31.76
C VAL A 828 40.45 33.94 -30.64
N VAL A 829 41.05 35.08 -30.98
CA VAL A 829 41.37 36.17 -30.04
C VAL A 829 40.63 37.47 -30.36
N ASN A 830 40.02 37.57 -31.55
CA ASN A 830 39.31 38.78 -31.98
C ASN A 830 38.01 38.39 -32.70
N ALA A 831 36.88 38.90 -32.22
CA ALA A 831 35.55 38.60 -32.77
C ALA A 831 35.35 39.07 -34.23
N ARG A 832 36.14 40.05 -34.69
CA ARG A 832 36.10 40.53 -36.08
C ARG A 832 36.96 39.70 -37.03
N GLN A 833 37.76 38.76 -36.52
CA GLN A 833 38.61 37.91 -37.35
C GLN A 833 37.78 37.22 -38.42
N ILE A 834 38.22 37.33 -39.68
CA ILE A 834 37.59 36.64 -40.80
C ILE A 834 38.08 35.20 -40.84
N ILE A 835 37.13 34.27 -40.82
CA ILE A 835 37.38 32.86 -41.09
C ILE A 835 36.70 32.48 -42.39
N ASP A 836 37.51 32.12 -43.37
CA ASP A 836 37.02 31.51 -44.61
C ASP A 836 36.88 30.01 -44.38
N ILE A 837 35.65 29.57 -44.09
CA ILE A 837 35.38 28.16 -43.81
C ILE A 837 35.80 27.25 -44.96
N ASN A 838 35.78 27.73 -46.21
CA ASN A 838 36.09 26.89 -47.38
C ASN A 838 37.55 26.43 -47.38
N LYS A 839 38.47 27.23 -46.83
CA LYS A 839 39.88 26.85 -46.63
C LYS A 839 40.07 25.76 -45.57
N HIS A 840 39.03 25.49 -44.79
CA HIS A 840 39.03 24.56 -43.67
C HIS A 840 38.16 23.31 -43.92
N ILE A 841 37.53 23.19 -45.09
CA ILE A 841 36.78 21.99 -45.50
C ILE A 841 37.76 20.94 -46.04
N ASN A 842 38.23 20.06 -45.17
CA ASN A 842 39.07 18.93 -45.53
C ASN A 842 38.36 17.60 -45.17
N PRO A 843 38.08 16.73 -46.15
CA PRO A 843 37.44 15.43 -45.90
C PRO A 843 38.14 14.61 -44.81
N GLY A 844 37.34 14.05 -43.89
CA GLY A 844 37.81 13.20 -42.79
C GLY A 844 38.62 13.93 -41.70
N GLN A 845 38.60 15.27 -41.70
CA GLN A 845 39.36 16.09 -40.75
C GLN A 845 38.46 17.02 -39.93
N ILE A 846 38.86 17.26 -38.69
CA ILE A 846 38.20 18.19 -37.77
C ILE A 846 38.99 19.49 -37.61
N GLN A 847 38.31 20.63 -37.70
CA GLN A 847 38.87 21.97 -37.46
C GLN A 847 38.18 22.59 -36.27
N ILE A 848 38.92 22.83 -35.19
CA ILE A 848 38.37 23.29 -33.91
C ILE A 848 38.78 24.75 -33.70
N PHE A 849 37.81 25.65 -33.69
CA PHE A 849 38.00 27.05 -33.34
C PHE A 849 37.63 27.24 -31.88
N SER A 850 38.66 27.42 -31.05
CA SER A 850 38.50 27.68 -29.62
C SER A 850 38.09 29.14 -29.40
N LEU A 851 36.95 29.34 -28.75
CA LEU A 851 36.35 30.64 -28.46
C LEU A 851 36.45 31.02 -26.98
N ASN A 852 37.11 30.20 -26.17
CA ASN A 852 37.25 30.39 -24.71
C ASN A 852 37.98 31.67 -24.27
N LYS A 853 38.56 32.45 -25.20
CA LYS A 853 39.16 33.77 -24.94
C LYS A 853 38.28 34.95 -25.37
N LEU A 854 37.07 34.69 -25.84
CA LEU A 854 36.08 35.70 -26.20
C LEU A 854 34.95 35.70 -25.16
N ASP A 855 34.44 36.88 -24.83
CA ASP A 855 33.24 37.02 -24.01
C ASP A 855 31.97 36.62 -24.80
N PRO A 856 30.85 36.28 -24.13
CA PRO A 856 29.63 35.83 -24.82
C PRO A 856 29.12 36.76 -25.94
N LYS A 857 29.23 38.09 -25.77
CA LYS A 857 28.87 39.07 -26.81
C LYS A 857 29.79 39.00 -28.03
N ASP A 858 31.07 38.79 -27.79
CA ASP A 858 32.08 38.67 -28.82
C ASP A 858 31.96 37.34 -29.57
N ILE A 859 31.63 36.26 -28.87
CA ILE A 859 31.28 34.96 -29.47
C ILE A 859 30.08 35.11 -30.40
N ASP A 860 29.04 35.81 -29.95
CA ASP A 860 27.83 36.04 -30.73
C ASP A 860 28.10 36.84 -32.01
N PHE A 861 28.83 37.95 -31.88
CA PHE A 861 29.29 38.74 -33.02
C PHE A 861 30.17 37.93 -33.98
N PHE A 862 31.08 37.12 -33.43
CA PHE A 862 31.99 36.30 -34.21
C PHE A 862 31.25 35.23 -35.02
N ILE A 863 30.29 34.53 -34.41
CA ILE A 863 29.45 33.55 -35.11
C ILE A 863 28.64 34.23 -36.22
N ALA A 864 28.09 35.42 -35.96
CA ALA A 864 27.41 36.20 -36.99
C ALA A 864 28.34 36.52 -38.17
N ASN A 865 29.59 36.90 -37.88
CA ASN A 865 30.60 37.16 -38.89
C ASN A 865 30.99 35.91 -39.69
N VAL A 866 31.20 34.76 -39.03
CA VAL A 866 31.52 33.48 -39.69
C VAL A 866 30.42 33.12 -40.69
N ILE A 867 29.16 33.10 -40.25
CA ILE A 867 28.03 32.72 -41.11
C ILE A 867 27.90 33.69 -42.29
N ARG A 868 28.06 35.01 -42.04
CA ARG A 868 28.09 36.02 -43.10
C ARG A 868 29.17 35.74 -44.15
N GLN A 869 30.36 35.29 -43.73
CA GLN A 869 31.43 34.94 -44.67
C GLN A 869 31.06 33.73 -45.54
N VAL A 870 30.35 32.75 -44.99
CA VAL A 870 29.82 31.63 -45.81
C VAL A 870 28.93 32.16 -46.92
N PHE A 871 27.95 33.02 -46.59
CA PHE A 871 27.07 33.63 -47.59
C PHE A 871 27.85 34.48 -48.62
N LYS A 872 28.88 35.21 -48.18
CA LYS A 872 29.72 36.02 -49.07
C LYS A 872 30.55 35.16 -50.04
N SER A 873 30.90 33.94 -49.63
CA SER A 873 31.72 33.03 -50.45
C SER A 873 30.97 32.34 -51.60
N ASP A 874 29.64 32.47 -51.64
CA ASP A 874 28.75 31.87 -52.65
C ASP A 874 29.07 30.38 -52.95
N PRO A 875 28.91 29.49 -51.94
CA PRO A 875 29.32 28.10 -52.06
C PRO A 875 28.47 27.34 -53.09
N LYS A 876 29.11 26.39 -53.79
CA LYS A 876 28.47 25.60 -54.84
C LYS A 876 27.40 24.65 -54.27
N GLU A 877 26.25 24.57 -54.93
CA GLU A 877 25.18 23.63 -54.58
C GLU A 877 25.67 22.17 -54.53
N SER A 878 25.14 21.43 -53.58
CA SER A 878 25.50 20.03 -53.34
C SER A 878 24.33 19.29 -52.71
N PRO A 879 23.87 18.17 -53.30
CA PRO A 879 22.84 17.34 -52.70
C PRO A 879 23.38 16.48 -51.55
N THR A 880 24.70 16.30 -51.46
CA THR A 880 25.37 15.49 -50.43
C THR A 880 26.03 16.35 -49.37
N LEU A 881 26.14 15.83 -48.15
CA LEU A 881 26.86 16.44 -47.04
C LEU A 881 28.36 16.51 -47.32
N LYS A 882 28.91 17.73 -47.37
CA LYS A 882 30.35 18.00 -47.54
C LYS A 882 31.04 18.34 -46.23
N VAL A 883 30.36 19.13 -45.41
CA VAL A 883 30.89 19.64 -44.14
C VAL A 883 29.78 19.71 -43.10
N LEU A 884 30.12 19.37 -41.87
CA LEU A 884 29.28 19.58 -40.70
C LEU A 884 29.87 20.72 -39.86
N VAL A 885 29.12 21.82 -39.74
CA VAL A 885 29.47 22.96 -38.89
C VAL A 885 28.77 22.80 -37.54
N VAL A 886 29.55 22.74 -36.47
CA VAL A 886 29.08 22.46 -35.11
C VAL A 886 29.23 23.73 -34.29
N PHE A 887 28.15 24.18 -33.68
CA PHE A 887 28.16 25.25 -32.70
C PHE A 887 27.85 24.64 -31.33
N ASP A 888 28.82 24.69 -30.43
CA ASP A 888 28.64 24.20 -29.06
C ASP A 888 28.12 25.29 -28.13
N GLU A 889 27.34 24.89 -27.12
CA GLU A 889 26.74 25.77 -26.12
C GLU A 889 26.01 26.99 -26.72
N VAL A 890 25.23 26.78 -27.79
CA VAL A 890 24.55 27.84 -28.58
C VAL A 890 23.60 28.72 -27.76
N HIS A 891 23.12 28.24 -26.62
CA HIS A 891 22.32 29.07 -25.70
C HIS A 891 23.08 30.30 -25.21
N ARG A 892 24.43 30.30 -25.18
CA ARG A 892 25.25 31.46 -24.79
C ARG A 892 25.04 32.68 -25.69
N LEU A 893 24.53 32.49 -26.90
CA LEU A 893 24.26 33.57 -27.86
C LEU A 893 22.98 34.34 -27.54
N LEU A 894 22.11 33.79 -26.69
CA LEU A 894 20.85 34.43 -26.34
C LEU A 894 21.08 35.55 -25.32
N SER A 895 20.24 36.59 -25.42
CA SER A 895 20.33 37.79 -24.56
C SER A 895 20.28 37.48 -23.06
N LYS A 896 19.44 36.52 -22.66
CA LYS A 896 19.33 36.05 -21.26
C LYS A 896 20.61 35.39 -20.73
N PHE A 897 21.54 34.99 -21.59
CA PHE A 897 22.83 34.38 -21.23
C PHE A 897 24.04 35.28 -21.58
N GLY A 898 23.80 36.56 -21.91
CA GLY A 898 24.84 37.56 -22.11
C GLY A 898 25.20 37.87 -23.57
N GLY A 899 24.62 37.18 -24.55
CA GLY A 899 24.77 37.50 -25.98
C GLY A 899 23.94 38.70 -26.45
N SER A 900 24.12 39.15 -27.70
CA SER A 900 23.25 40.17 -28.32
C SER A 900 22.03 39.55 -29.04
N GLY A 901 22.06 38.25 -29.34
CA GLY A 901 21.09 37.52 -30.15
C GLY A 901 21.36 37.61 -31.65
N GLU A 902 22.43 38.26 -32.08
CA GLU A 902 22.70 38.56 -33.49
C GLU A 902 23.25 37.36 -34.25
N GLY A 903 24.17 36.61 -33.65
CA GLY A 903 24.69 35.34 -34.18
C GLY A 903 23.61 34.26 -34.19
N PHE A 904 22.71 34.27 -33.20
CA PHE A 904 21.55 33.38 -33.20
C PHE A 904 20.63 33.60 -34.43
N LEU A 905 20.35 34.87 -34.80
CA LEU A 905 19.62 35.20 -36.03
C LEU A 905 20.33 34.71 -37.30
N GLN A 906 21.67 34.77 -37.32
CA GLN A 906 22.43 34.22 -38.44
C GLN A 906 22.40 32.69 -38.49
N ILE A 907 22.39 32.00 -37.34
CA ILE A 907 22.21 30.54 -37.27
C ILE A 907 20.85 30.13 -37.85
N GLU A 908 19.78 30.88 -37.55
CA GLU A 908 18.45 30.65 -38.12
C GLU A 908 18.47 30.75 -39.64
N ARG A 909 19.12 31.80 -40.17
CA ARG A 909 19.34 31.98 -41.61
C ARG A 909 20.18 30.84 -42.21
N ALA A 910 21.24 30.41 -41.53
CA ALA A 910 22.07 29.29 -41.95
C ALA A 910 21.27 27.99 -42.07
N CYS A 911 20.45 27.65 -41.07
CA CYS A 911 19.62 26.44 -41.09
C CYS A 911 18.59 26.43 -42.24
N ARG A 912 18.24 27.60 -42.80
CA ARG A 912 17.32 27.69 -43.96
C ARG A 912 18.03 27.45 -45.30
N GLU A 913 19.25 27.96 -45.42
CA GLU A 913 19.95 28.08 -46.71
C GLU A 913 21.05 27.02 -46.89
N PHE A 914 21.79 26.66 -45.83
CA PHE A 914 23.01 25.85 -45.91
C PHE A 914 22.78 24.43 -46.45
N ARG A 915 21.57 23.90 -46.27
CA ARG A 915 21.14 22.61 -46.86
C ARG A 915 21.30 22.54 -48.38
N LYS A 916 21.23 23.68 -49.09
CA LYS A 916 21.41 23.77 -50.56
C LYS A 916 22.85 23.47 -50.99
N TRP A 917 23.81 23.72 -50.10
CA TRP A 917 25.24 23.67 -50.38
C TRP A 917 25.93 22.44 -49.79
N GLY A 918 25.16 21.52 -49.22
CA GLY A 918 25.72 20.36 -48.52
C GLY A 918 26.43 20.72 -47.22
N ILE A 919 26.08 21.87 -46.62
CA ILE A 919 26.62 22.32 -45.33
C ILE A 919 25.61 21.95 -44.25
N GLY A 920 25.92 20.92 -43.47
CA GLY A 920 25.15 20.54 -42.29
C GLY A 920 25.46 21.47 -41.12
N VAL A 921 24.48 21.68 -40.24
CA VAL A 921 24.64 22.46 -39.01
C VAL A 921 24.22 21.58 -37.85
N MET A 922 25.08 21.48 -36.82
CA MET A 922 24.76 20.82 -35.57
C MET A 922 24.77 21.85 -34.45
N LEU A 923 23.64 22.02 -33.79
CA LEU A 923 23.49 22.92 -32.64
C LEU A 923 23.48 22.11 -31.36
N ILE A 924 24.34 22.46 -30.41
CA ILE A 924 24.40 21.80 -29.10
C ILE A 924 24.01 22.83 -28.04
N SER A 925 23.04 22.48 -27.20
CA SER A 925 22.48 23.41 -26.21
C SER A 925 22.00 22.71 -24.96
N GLN A 926 21.75 23.46 -23.89
CA GLN A 926 21.18 22.92 -22.66
C GLN A 926 19.64 22.84 -22.76
N VAL A 927 19.01 23.92 -23.24
CA VAL A 927 17.55 24.04 -23.34
C VAL A 927 17.15 24.01 -24.81
N LEU A 928 16.19 23.15 -25.18
CA LEU A 928 15.68 23.06 -26.55
C LEU A 928 14.54 24.07 -26.80
N ASN A 929 13.81 24.46 -25.77
CA ASN A 929 12.71 25.41 -25.89
C ASN A 929 13.17 26.80 -26.36
N ASP A 930 14.40 27.17 -26.01
CA ASP A 930 15.04 28.44 -26.38
C ASP A 930 15.19 28.66 -27.89
N PHE A 931 15.08 27.61 -28.70
CA PHE A 931 15.11 27.72 -30.15
C PHE A 931 13.74 28.12 -30.72
N VAL A 932 13.72 29.20 -31.50
CA VAL A 932 12.53 29.70 -32.22
C VAL A 932 12.00 28.64 -33.19
N GLY A 933 10.70 28.72 -33.50
CA GLY A 933 10.00 27.75 -34.36
C GLY A 933 10.63 27.51 -35.73
N GLU A 934 11.30 28.50 -36.33
CA GLU A 934 11.93 28.36 -37.66
C GLU A 934 13.17 27.45 -37.64
N ILE A 935 14.02 27.55 -36.60
CA ILE A 935 15.16 26.63 -36.44
C ILE A 935 14.64 25.20 -36.30
N LYS A 936 13.62 25.00 -35.46
CA LYS A 936 12.98 23.68 -35.27
C LYS A 936 12.31 23.14 -36.54
N ALA A 937 11.77 24.00 -37.39
CA ALA A 937 11.14 23.60 -38.64
C ALA A 937 12.14 23.12 -39.71
N ASN A 938 13.38 23.60 -39.65
CA ASN A 938 14.44 23.27 -40.61
C ASN A 938 15.41 22.18 -40.13
N ILE A 939 15.37 21.81 -38.84
CA ILE A 939 16.16 20.72 -38.27
C ILE A 939 15.37 19.42 -38.32
N ASN A 940 15.93 18.41 -38.99
CA ASN A 940 15.29 17.11 -39.13
C ASN A 940 15.71 16.11 -38.06
N THR A 941 16.90 16.25 -37.46
CA THR A 941 17.41 15.33 -36.43
C THR A 941 17.43 16.02 -35.07
N GLU A 942 16.57 15.58 -34.14
CA GLU A 942 16.56 16.03 -32.74
C GLU A 942 17.09 14.93 -31.82
N VAL A 943 18.10 15.24 -31.01
CA VAL A 943 18.61 14.37 -29.95
C VAL A 943 18.40 15.05 -28.60
N GLN A 944 17.55 14.48 -27.77
CA GLN A 944 17.22 15.01 -26.46
C GLN A 944 17.69 14.04 -25.37
N THR A 945 18.76 14.41 -24.68
CA THR A 945 19.15 13.75 -23.42
C THR A 945 18.26 14.21 -22.28
N ARG A 946 18.32 13.51 -21.15
CA ARG A 946 17.54 13.84 -19.96
C ARG A 946 17.65 15.33 -19.63
N THR A 947 16.52 15.98 -19.38
CA THR A 947 16.43 17.41 -19.02
C THR A 947 15.56 17.57 -17.77
N LEU A 948 15.79 18.64 -17.02
CA LEU A 948 14.97 19.05 -15.87
C LEU A 948 14.16 20.32 -16.18
N GLU A 949 14.35 20.91 -17.36
CA GLU A 949 13.69 22.15 -17.77
C GLU A 949 12.19 21.92 -18.02
N GLU A 950 11.33 22.55 -17.23
CA GLU A 950 9.87 22.38 -17.29
C GLU A 950 9.32 22.64 -18.69
N SER A 951 9.79 23.70 -19.35
CA SER A 951 9.32 24.06 -20.69
C SER A 951 9.66 23.03 -21.76
N ASP A 952 10.79 22.32 -21.63
CA ASP A 952 11.14 21.20 -22.51
C ASP A 952 10.29 19.96 -22.19
N LEU A 953 10.06 19.68 -20.90
CA LEU A 953 9.23 18.57 -20.44
C LEU A 953 7.77 18.73 -20.88
N GLU A 954 7.19 19.93 -20.77
CA GLU A 954 5.85 20.27 -21.25
C GLU A 954 5.74 20.12 -22.77
N ARG A 955 6.75 20.59 -23.52
CA ARG A 955 6.81 20.41 -24.97
C ARG A 955 6.77 18.92 -25.34
N ILE A 956 7.53 18.09 -24.65
CA ILE A 956 7.59 16.64 -24.92
C ILE A 956 6.29 15.95 -24.55
N LYS A 957 5.71 16.30 -23.40
CA LYS A 957 4.38 15.82 -22.97
C LYS A 957 3.31 16.16 -24.01
N THR A 958 3.31 17.38 -24.51
CA THR A 958 2.32 17.89 -25.47
C THR A 958 2.53 17.31 -26.88
N LYS A 959 3.78 17.23 -27.36
CA LYS A 959 4.11 16.82 -28.73
C LYS A 959 4.11 15.30 -28.91
N TYR A 960 4.62 14.56 -27.93
CA TYR A 960 4.83 13.11 -28.05
C TYR A 960 4.02 12.28 -27.05
N GLY A 961 3.54 12.88 -25.96
CA GLY A 961 2.71 12.21 -24.95
C GLY A 961 3.46 11.90 -23.65
N GLU A 962 2.70 11.53 -22.62
CA GLU A 962 3.22 11.33 -21.26
C GLU A 962 4.18 10.13 -21.13
N GLY A 963 4.03 9.11 -21.98
CA GLY A 963 4.93 7.94 -22.00
C GLY A 963 6.37 8.31 -22.35
N PHE A 964 6.56 9.24 -23.30
CA PHE A 964 7.87 9.75 -23.69
C PHE A 964 8.49 10.62 -22.60
N LEU A 965 7.68 11.48 -21.97
CA LEU A 965 8.09 12.28 -20.82
C LEU A 965 8.63 11.38 -19.69
N LYS A 966 7.85 10.37 -19.28
CA LYS A 966 8.25 9.42 -18.23
C LYS A 966 9.54 8.67 -18.59
N SER A 967 9.69 8.28 -19.85
CA SER A 967 10.88 7.59 -20.35
C SER A 967 12.12 8.51 -20.38
N LEU A 968 11.96 9.78 -20.74
CA LEU A 968 13.07 10.75 -20.78
C LEU A 968 13.56 11.12 -19.38
N VAL A 969 12.65 11.35 -18.43
CA VAL A 969 13.00 11.67 -17.04
C VAL A 969 13.77 10.51 -16.38
N ARG A 970 13.44 9.27 -16.77
CA ARG A 970 14.11 8.04 -16.29
C ARG A 970 15.35 7.66 -17.11
N ALA A 971 15.67 8.37 -18.20
CA ALA A 971 16.76 7.98 -19.08
C ALA A 971 18.12 7.98 -18.36
N GLU A 972 18.91 6.95 -18.62
CA GLU A 972 20.30 6.83 -18.15
C GLU A 972 21.24 7.79 -18.86
N VAL A 973 22.37 8.08 -18.23
CA VAL A 973 23.46 8.82 -18.87
C VAL A 973 23.93 8.05 -20.12
N GLY A 974 24.05 8.75 -21.25
CA GLY A 974 24.38 8.16 -22.55
C GLY A 974 23.18 7.59 -23.31
N VAL A 975 21.98 7.63 -22.73
CA VAL A 975 20.73 7.33 -23.44
C VAL A 975 20.00 8.64 -23.77
N ALA A 976 19.64 8.83 -25.03
CA ALA A 976 18.90 10.00 -25.48
C ALA A 976 17.65 9.62 -26.29
N MET A 977 16.61 10.44 -26.19
CA MET A 977 15.47 10.40 -27.09
C MET A 977 15.92 10.96 -28.44
N PHE A 978 15.92 10.10 -29.46
CA PHE A 978 16.28 10.41 -30.82
C PHE A 978 15.01 10.54 -31.66
N GLN A 979 14.89 11.64 -32.40
CA GLN A 979 13.78 11.88 -33.32
C GLN A 979 14.31 12.31 -34.68
N ASN A 980 13.78 11.68 -35.72
CA ASN A 980 13.94 12.09 -37.11
C ASN A 980 12.62 11.83 -37.83
N ALA A 981 12.19 12.74 -38.72
CA ALA A 981 10.89 12.63 -39.37
C ALA A 981 10.75 11.38 -40.26
N GLU A 982 11.88 10.84 -40.74
CA GLU A 982 11.94 9.70 -41.66
C GLU A 982 12.00 8.35 -40.93
N TYR A 983 12.30 8.34 -39.63
CA TYR A 983 12.46 7.11 -38.85
C TYR A 983 11.30 6.90 -37.90
N ASN A 984 10.97 5.64 -37.60
CA ASN A 984 9.90 5.26 -36.66
C ASN A 984 8.58 6.01 -36.94
N ARG A 985 8.29 6.28 -38.22
CA ARG A 985 7.12 7.08 -38.68
C ARG A 985 7.06 8.48 -38.06
N GLY A 986 8.21 9.09 -37.80
CA GLY A 986 8.38 10.38 -37.15
C GLY A 986 8.25 10.36 -35.62
N ARG A 987 7.99 9.20 -35.00
CA ARG A 987 7.94 9.05 -33.54
C ARG A 987 9.36 9.01 -32.97
N PRO A 988 9.63 9.66 -31.83
CA PRO A 988 10.91 9.50 -31.17
C PRO A 988 11.13 8.03 -30.76
N TYR A 989 12.39 7.66 -30.54
CA TYR A 989 12.76 6.42 -29.85
C TYR A 989 14.05 6.66 -29.07
N PHE A 990 14.40 5.77 -28.14
CA PHE A 990 15.58 5.97 -27.30
C PHE A 990 16.78 5.22 -27.87
N ILE A 991 17.92 5.90 -27.99
CA ILE A 991 19.19 5.33 -28.40
C ILE A 991 20.13 5.38 -27.21
N ASN A 992 20.73 4.23 -26.87
CA ASN A 992 21.90 4.14 -26.03
C ASN A 992 23.13 4.34 -26.92
N PHE A 993 23.74 5.51 -26.87
CA PHE A 993 24.87 5.86 -27.71
C PHE A 993 26.11 5.04 -27.32
N ARG A 994 26.91 4.65 -28.31
CA ARG A 994 28.18 3.97 -28.06
C ARG A 994 29.15 4.92 -27.32
N PRO A 995 30.11 4.39 -26.56
CA PRO A 995 31.19 5.21 -26.02
C PRO A 995 32.05 5.80 -27.16
N ILE A 996 32.67 6.95 -26.90
CA ILE A 996 33.55 7.66 -27.83
C ILE A 996 34.90 6.94 -27.99
N LEU A 997 35.51 7.11 -29.16
CA LEU A 997 36.82 6.56 -29.54
C LEU A 997 37.99 7.49 -29.22
N HIS A 998 37.72 8.79 -29.09
CA HIS A 998 38.70 9.82 -28.73
C HIS A 998 38.77 10.08 -27.20
N SER A 999 39.72 10.93 -26.79
CA SER A 999 39.91 11.33 -25.40
C SER A 999 38.73 12.14 -24.86
N THR A 1000 38.26 11.81 -23.66
CA THR A 1000 37.24 12.59 -22.91
C THR A 1000 37.75 13.94 -22.44
N ARG A 1001 39.08 14.14 -22.44
CA ARG A 1001 39.74 15.31 -21.86
C ARG A 1001 40.20 16.27 -22.94
N ARG A 1002 40.04 17.56 -22.65
CA ARG A 1002 40.67 18.69 -23.36
C ARG A 1002 42.20 18.51 -23.40
N LEU A 1003 42.83 18.97 -24.49
CA LEU A 1003 44.29 19.02 -24.58
C LEU A 1003 44.89 20.00 -23.56
N PRO A 1004 46.04 19.70 -22.94
CA PRO A 1004 46.73 20.62 -22.05
C PRO A 1004 47.02 21.98 -22.70
N ASP A 1005 47.02 23.05 -21.92
CA ASP A 1005 47.23 24.41 -22.42
C ASP A 1005 48.58 24.56 -23.17
N GLU A 1006 49.65 23.92 -22.67
CA GLU A 1006 50.98 23.90 -23.33
C GLU A 1006 50.92 23.34 -24.77
N GLU A 1007 50.07 22.35 -25.01
CA GLU A 1007 49.91 21.76 -26.34
C GLU A 1007 49.04 22.64 -27.25
N LEU A 1008 47.99 23.25 -26.69
CA LEU A 1008 47.17 24.22 -27.42
C LEU A 1008 48.01 25.43 -27.84
N GLU A 1009 48.93 25.89 -27.00
CA GLU A 1009 49.90 26.93 -27.34
C GLU A 1009 50.83 26.51 -28.49
N LYS A 1010 51.28 25.25 -28.53
CA LYS A 1010 52.04 24.71 -29.68
C LYS A 1010 51.20 24.73 -30.95
N TYR A 1011 49.96 24.27 -30.92
CA TYR A 1011 49.05 24.36 -32.07
C TYR A 1011 48.94 25.80 -32.58
N ASN A 1012 48.67 26.75 -31.70
CA ASN A 1012 48.54 28.17 -32.07
C ASN A 1012 49.86 28.72 -32.66
N ARG A 1013 50.98 28.51 -31.97
CA ARG A 1013 52.31 28.98 -32.41
C ARG A 1013 52.68 28.43 -33.79
N TYR A 1014 52.54 27.13 -34.01
CA TYR A 1014 52.89 26.53 -35.30
C TYR A 1014 51.91 26.91 -36.40
N ASN A 1015 50.61 27.06 -36.09
CA ASN A 1015 49.64 27.58 -37.06
C ASN A 1015 49.97 29.01 -37.48
N ASP A 1016 50.32 29.88 -36.55
CA ASP A 1016 50.69 31.28 -36.84
C ASP A 1016 51.94 31.35 -37.72
N LEU A 1017 52.97 30.55 -37.40
CA LEU A 1017 54.18 30.44 -38.21
C LEU A 1017 53.88 29.91 -39.61
N VAL A 1018 53.10 28.82 -39.72
CA VAL A 1018 52.79 28.19 -41.00
C VAL A 1018 51.95 29.08 -41.89
N ASP A 1019 51.01 29.80 -41.32
CA ASP A 1019 50.20 30.73 -42.07
C ASP A 1019 51.01 31.97 -42.49
N ASP A 1020 51.93 32.48 -41.65
CA ASP A 1020 52.86 33.55 -42.04
C ASP A 1020 53.75 33.11 -43.21
N LEU A 1021 54.33 31.90 -43.14
CA LEU A 1021 55.08 31.34 -44.26
C LEU A 1021 54.21 31.15 -45.51
N ALA A 1022 52.95 30.76 -45.36
CA ALA A 1022 52.01 30.65 -46.48
C ALA A 1022 51.78 32.01 -47.16
N ASP A 1023 51.60 33.08 -46.37
CA ASP A 1023 51.40 34.43 -46.88
C ASP A 1023 52.68 34.98 -47.53
N GLN A 1024 53.85 34.70 -46.96
CA GLN A 1024 55.14 35.03 -47.58
C GLN A 1024 55.31 34.34 -48.93
N MET A 1025 54.98 33.05 -49.02
CA MET A 1025 55.06 32.29 -50.27
C MET A 1025 54.10 32.84 -51.32
N LEU A 1026 52.87 33.22 -50.95
CA LEU A 1026 51.94 33.90 -51.86
C LEU A 1026 52.48 35.25 -52.35
N GLN A 1027 53.27 35.95 -51.55
CA GLN A 1027 53.96 37.17 -51.99
C GLN A 1027 55.11 36.86 -52.95
N LEU A 1028 55.92 35.83 -52.69
CA LEU A 1028 57.00 35.37 -53.58
C LEU A 1028 56.45 34.91 -54.95
N GLU A 1029 55.31 34.22 -54.97
CA GLU A 1029 54.62 33.80 -56.20
C GLU A 1029 54.17 35.01 -57.04
N LYS A 1030 53.70 36.08 -56.39
CA LYS A 1030 53.36 37.35 -57.06
C LYS A 1030 54.57 38.08 -57.63
N GLU A 1031 55.74 37.85 -57.06
CA GLU A 1031 57.03 38.37 -57.53
C GLU A 1031 57.67 37.45 -58.61
N GLY A 1032 56.97 36.37 -59.02
CA GLY A 1032 57.38 35.50 -60.11
C GLY A 1032 58.30 34.34 -59.73
N ILE A 1033 58.46 34.04 -58.44
CA ILE A 1033 59.27 32.90 -57.97
C ILE A 1033 58.43 31.62 -58.00
N ASP A 1034 59.03 30.53 -58.51
CA ASP A 1034 58.43 29.20 -58.41
C ASP A 1034 58.50 28.69 -56.96
N ILE A 1035 57.33 28.49 -56.38
CA ILE A 1035 57.16 28.05 -55.00
C ILE A 1035 56.59 26.63 -54.89
N PHE A 1036 56.59 25.83 -55.97
CA PHE A 1036 55.99 24.50 -55.97
C PHE A 1036 56.59 23.59 -54.88
N ASP A 1037 57.92 23.47 -54.83
CA ASP A 1037 58.61 22.65 -53.83
C ASP A 1037 58.35 23.13 -52.40
N LEU A 1038 58.38 24.44 -52.20
CA LEU A 1038 58.09 25.07 -50.91
C LEU A 1038 56.63 24.80 -50.48
N LYS A 1039 55.68 24.83 -51.43
CA LYS A 1039 54.25 24.53 -51.19
C LYS A 1039 54.06 23.07 -50.78
N MET A 1040 54.79 22.15 -51.40
CA MET A 1040 54.74 20.72 -51.02
C MET A 1040 55.26 20.50 -49.60
N GLU A 1041 56.39 21.12 -49.25
CA GLU A 1041 56.96 21.03 -47.90
C GLU A 1041 56.05 21.67 -46.85
N LEU A 1042 55.49 22.85 -47.11
CA LEU A 1042 54.52 23.50 -46.23
C LEU A 1042 53.25 22.65 -46.04
N LYS A 1043 52.81 21.92 -47.08
CA LYS A 1043 51.70 20.97 -46.98
C LYS A 1043 52.03 19.81 -46.05
N LEU A 1044 53.24 19.26 -46.11
CA LEU A 1044 53.71 18.22 -45.18
C LEU A 1044 53.71 18.74 -43.74
N ILE A 1045 54.17 19.97 -43.52
CA ILE A 1045 54.14 20.60 -42.19
C ILE A 1045 52.69 20.72 -41.69
N LYS A 1046 51.77 21.22 -42.51
CA LYS A 1046 50.34 21.30 -42.17
C LYS A 1046 49.77 19.94 -41.80
N ASP A 1047 50.09 18.90 -42.58
CA ASP A 1047 49.66 17.52 -42.29
C ASP A 1047 50.23 17.00 -40.96
N LYS A 1048 51.48 17.34 -40.62
CA LYS A 1048 52.11 16.94 -39.35
C LYS A 1048 51.55 17.68 -38.15
N ILE A 1049 51.24 18.98 -38.28
CA ILE A 1049 50.48 19.73 -37.26
C ILE A 1049 49.14 19.04 -37.01
N MET A 1050 48.41 18.68 -38.07
CA MET A 1050 47.11 18.02 -37.93
C MET A 1050 47.14 16.63 -37.29
N SER A 1051 48.33 16.02 -37.21
CA SER A 1051 48.56 14.73 -36.54
C SER A 1051 49.15 14.89 -35.14
N GLY A 1052 49.33 16.12 -34.63
CA GLY A 1052 49.95 16.41 -33.33
C GLY A 1052 51.46 16.09 -33.26
N SER A 1053 52.12 15.87 -34.40
CA SER A 1053 53.54 15.47 -34.44
C SER A 1053 54.49 16.67 -34.39
N PHE A 1054 54.47 17.43 -33.28
CA PHE A 1054 55.17 18.71 -33.16
C PHE A 1054 56.68 18.66 -33.34
N SER A 1055 57.35 17.60 -32.84
CA SER A 1055 58.81 17.46 -33.02
C SER A 1055 59.18 17.36 -34.50
N VAL A 1056 58.33 16.73 -35.31
CA VAL A 1056 58.53 16.63 -36.76
C VAL A 1056 58.24 17.96 -37.45
N VAL A 1057 57.22 18.69 -36.99
CA VAL A 1057 56.88 20.05 -37.47
C VAL A 1057 58.06 20.99 -37.28
N GLU A 1058 58.71 20.93 -36.11
CA GLU A 1058 59.89 21.76 -35.80
C GLU A 1058 61.05 21.47 -36.77
N ILE A 1059 61.39 20.20 -36.98
CA ILE A 1059 62.45 19.79 -37.94
C ILE A 1059 62.18 20.32 -39.35
N TYR A 1060 60.95 20.19 -39.85
CA TYR A 1060 60.63 20.71 -41.19
C TYR A 1060 60.64 22.24 -41.24
N LEU A 1061 60.22 22.93 -40.17
CA LEU A 1061 60.28 24.40 -40.11
C LEU A 1061 61.71 24.92 -40.06
N GLU A 1062 62.63 24.22 -39.38
CA GLU A 1062 64.07 24.54 -39.37
C GLU A 1062 64.69 24.46 -40.78
N GLY A 1063 64.22 23.55 -41.63
CA GLY A 1063 64.64 23.45 -43.02
C GLY A 1063 63.96 24.47 -43.95
N LEU A 1064 62.65 24.70 -43.79
CA LEU A 1064 61.86 25.53 -44.71
C LEU A 1064 62.08 27.03 -44.50
N LYS A 1065 62.22 27.51 -43.26
CA LYS A 1065 62.39 28.94 -42.96
C LYS A 1065 63.61 29.56 -43.64
N PRO A 1066 64.84 29.01 -43.51
CA PRO A 1066 66.02 29.60 -44.15
C PRO A 1066 65.93 29.62 -45.69
N ARG A 1067 65.22 28.65 -46.28
CA ARG A 1067 65.00 28.59 -47.74
C ARG A 1067 64.12 29.75 -48.21
N ILE A 1068 63.03 30.04 -47.48
CA ILE A 1068 62.14 31.17 -47.79
C ILE A 1068 62.88 32.50 -47.57
N GLU A 1069 63.64 32.63 -46.49
CA GLU A 1069 64.46 33.82 -46.21
C GLU A 1069 65.47 34.09 -47.34
N LYS A 1070 66.14 33.03 -47.84
CA LYS A 1070 67.07 33.14 -48.96
C LYS A 1070 66.41 33.62 -50.27
N GLU A 1071 65.16 33.23 -50.53
CA GLU A 1071 64.43 33.75 -51.70
C GLU A 1071 64.10 35.24 -51.58
N TRP A 1072 63.77 35.70 -50.36
CA TRP A 1072 63.59 37.13 -50.09
C TRP A 1072 64.89 37.94 -50.23
N GLU A 1073 66.01 37.39 -49.73
CA GLU A 1073 67.33 38.00 -49.88
C GLU A 1073 67.72 38.16 -51.36
N LYS A 1074 67.47 37.14 -52.19
CA LYS A 1074 67.71 37.21 -53.65
C LYS A 1074 66.92 38.34 -54.33
N LEU A 1075 65.70 38.60 -53.88
CA LEU A 1075 64.85 39.69 -54.39
C LEU A 1075 65.24 41.07 -53.85
N GLY A 1076 66.09 41.15 -52.81
CA GLY A 1076 66.41 42.39 -52.11
C GLY A 1076 65.19 43.04 -51.42
N LYS A 1077 64.12 42.26 -51.19
CA LYS A 1077 62.85 42.71 -50.59
C LYS A 1077 62.65 42.02 -49.24
N LYS A 1078 61.89 42.64 -48.34
CA LYS A 1078 61.43 41.99 -47.11
C LYS A 1078 59.96 41.57 -47.23
N PRO A 1079 59.56 40.44 -46.64
CA PRO A 1079 58.16 40.03 -46.62
C PRO A 1079 57.32 41.08 -45.90
N LYS A 1080 56.11 41.35 -46.42
CA LYS A 1080 55.12 42.15 -45.69
C LYS A 1080 54.62 41.34 -44.50
N PRO A 1081 54.53 41.94 -43.29
CA PRO A 1081 54.05 41.24 -42.11
C PRO A 1081 52.60 40.80 -42.32
N ARG A 1082 52.28 39.58 -41.87
CA ARG A 1082 50.92 39.07 -41.88
C ARG A 1082 50.03 39.90 -40.94
N LEU A 1083 48.95 40.44 -41.49
CA LEU A 1083 47.91 41.12 -40.73
C LEU A 1083 46.65 40.25 -40.73
N LEU A 1084 46.03 40.09 -39.57
CA LEU A 1084 44.73 39.42 -39.48
C LEU A 1084 43.70 40.20 -40.28
N GLU A 1085 43.04 39.53 -41.22
CA GLU A 1085 41.91 40.13 -41.93
C GLU A 1085 40.73 40.29 -40.96
N LEU A 1086 40.37 41.54 -40.67
CA LEU A 1086 39.25 41.88 -39.80
C LEU A 1086 38.05 42.33 -40.63
N ALA A 1087 36.87 41.86 -40.25
CA ALA A 1087 35.61 42.32 -40.81
C ALA A 1087 35.30 43.75 -40.34
N ASN A 1088 34.78 44.57 -41.25
CA ASN A 1088 34.20 45.85 -40.88
C ASN A 1088 32.92 45.61 -40.06
N GLU A 1089 32.83 46.22 -38.88
CA GLU A 1089 31.70 46.07 -37.96
C GLU A 1089 30.37 46.50 -38.60
N ALA A 1090 30.40 47.55 -39.43
CA ALA A 1090 29.22 48.04 -40.15
C ALA A 1090 28.66 46.99 -41.12
N ASP A 1091 29.53 46.21 -41.77
CA ASP A 1091 29.11 45.16 -42.70
C ASP A 1091 28.47 43.97 -41.98
N VAL A 1092 28.98 43.64 -40.79
CA VAL A 1092 28.41 42.57 -39.95
C VAL A 1092 27.03 43.00 -39.44
N LYS A 1093 26.90 44.22 -38.90
CA LYS A 1093 25.61 44.77 -38.46
C LYS A 1093 24.59 44.87 -39.59
N LYS A 1094 25.02 45.29 -40.78
CA LYS A 1094 24.15 45.32 -41.97
C LYS A 1094 23.64 43.93 -42.33
N ALA A 1095 24.49 42.90 -42.32
CA ALA A 1095 24.08 41.53 -42.61
C ALA A 1095 23.09 40.97 -41.57
N VAL A 1096 23.23 41.36 -40.31
CA VAL A 1096 22.26 41.04 -39.23
C VAL A 1096 20.93 41.73 -39.47
N GLU A 1097 20.95 43.02 -39.82
CA GLU A 1097 19.73 43.78 -40.13
C GLU A 1097 18.99 43.22 -41.36
N ASP A 1098 19.73 42.80 -42.39
CA ASP A 1098 19.16 42.14 -43.56
C ASP A 1098 18.51 40.79 -43.20
N ALA A 1099 19.16 39.99 -42.34
CA ALA A 1099 18.58 38.73 -41.84
C ALA A 1099 17.31 38.97 -41.01
N LYS A 1100 17.28 40.04 -40.21
CA LYS A 1100 16.10 40.44 -39.44
C LYS A 1100 14.92 40.82 -40.35
N LYS A 1101 15.16 41.62 -41.39
CA LYS A 1101 14.15 41.96 -42.41
C LYS A 1101 13.65 40.74 -43.17
N GLU A 1102 14.51 39.77 -43.47
CA GLU A 1102 14.10 38.50 -44.08
C GLU A 1102 13.19 37.70 -43.16
N ARG A 1103 13.53 37.59 -41.87
CA ARG A 1103 12.71 36.91 -40.85
C ARG A 1103 11.34 37.54 -40.73
N GLU A 1104 11.26 38.88 -40.67
CA GLU A 1104 9.98 39.61 -40.64
C GLU A 1104 9.09 39.29 -41.84
N LYS A 1105 9.65 39.21 -43.06
CA LYS A 1105 8.89 38.82 -44.27
C LYS A 1105 8.33 37.41 -44.19
N VAL A 1106 9.06 36.47 -43.59
CA VAL A 1106 8.63 35.06 -43.43
C VAL A 1106 7.52 34.96 -42.39
N ILE A 1107 7.69 35.59 -41.23
CA ILE A 1107 6.66 35.66 -40.18
C ILE A 1107 5.35 36.20 -40.75
N VAL A 1108 5.40 37.29 -41.52
CA VAL A 1108 4.22 37.87 -42.19
C VAL A 1108 3.61 36.87 -43.18
N LYS A 1109 4.42 36.17 -43.99
CA LYS A 1109 3.95 35.18 -44.96
C LYS A 1109 3.26 33.98 -44.28
N ASP A 1110 3.82 33.48 -43.18
CA ASP A 1110 3.26 32.35 -42.43
C ASP A 1110 1.97 32.70 -41.70
N LEU A 1111 1.89 33.93 -41.17
CA LEU A 1111 0.66 34.46 -40.56
C LEU A 1111 -0.46 34.59 -41.60
N VAL A 1112 -0.15 35.05 -42.82
CA VAL A 1112 -1.10 35.16 -43.95
C VAL A 1112 -1.55 33.77 -44.46
N ASN A 1113 -0.63 32.82 -44.62
CA ASN A 1113 -0.99 31.47 -45.06
C ASN A 1113 -1.89 30.73 -44.06
N ASN A 1114 -1.55 30.79 -42.77
CA ASN A 1114 -2.34 30.16 -41.70
C ASN A 1114 -3.74 30.76 -41.50
N SER A 1115 -3.94 32.03 -41.87
CA SER A 1115 -5.26 32.66 -41.83
C SER A 1115 -6.12 32.27 -43.05
N SER A 1116 -5.52 32.18 -44.24
CA SER A 1116 -6.23 31.74 -45.47
C SER A 1116 -6.75 30.28 -45.44
N GLU A 1117 -6.07 29.37 -44.73
CA GLU A 1117 -6.53 27.97 -44.59
C GLU A 1117 -7.70 27.82 -43.59
N LYS A 1118 -7.84 28.75 -42.64
CA LYS A 1118 -8.96 28.75 -41.67
C LYS A 1118 -10.25 29.34 -42.23
N GLU A 1119 -10.19 30.10 -43.31
CA GLU A 1119 -11.35 30.76 -43.92
C GLU A 1119 -12.14 29.88 -44.89
N LYS A 1120 -11.62 28.74 -45.34
CA LYS A 1120 -12.27 27.86 -46.35
C LYS A 1120 -13.54 27.11 -45.87
N GLY A 1121 -14.21 27.58 -44.82
CA GLY A 1121 -15.44 26.97 -44.31
C GLY A 1121 -16.32 27.87 -43.43
N LEU A 1122 -16.25 29.20 -43.56
CA LEU A 1122 -16.99 30.14 -42.71
C LEU A 1122 -17.86 31.12 -43.52
N ASP A 1123 -19.11 31.28 -43.08
CA ASP A 1123 -20.14 32.18 -43.64
C ASP A 1123 -19.73 33.66 -43.61
N GLU A 1124 -20.29 34.44 -44.56
CA GLU A 1124 -19.92 35.84 -44.85
C GLU A 1124 -19.98 36.80 -43.66
N ARG A 1125 -20.85 36.57 -42.66
CA ARG A 1125 -20.91 37.42 -41.44
C ARG A 1125 -19.74 37.22 -40.48
N ASN A 1126 -18.98 36.13 -40.61
CA ASN A 1126 -17.85 35.82 -39.71
C ASN A 1126 -16.49 36.26 -40.27
N LYS A 1127 -16.40 36.62 -41.57
CA LYS A 1127 -15.15 37.05 -42.20
C LYS A 1127 -14.62 38.39 -41.66
N GLU A 1128 -15.52 39.34 -41.35
CA GLU A 1128 -15.15 40.65 -40.76
C GLU A 1128 -14.58 40.54 -39.33
N LYS A 1129 -15.11 39.61 -38.52
CA LYS A 1129 -14.60 39.34 -37.17
C LYS A 1129 -13.23 38.65 -37.18
N VAL A 1130 -12.94 37.84 -38.20
CA VAL A 1130 -11.65 37.16 -38.36
C VAL A 1130 -10.56 38.15 -38.77
N GLY A 1131 -10.85 39.13 -39.64
CA GLY A 1131 -9.90 40.19 -40.01
C GLY A 1131 -9.38 40.99 -38.82
N ASN A 1132 -10.28 41.47 -37.96
CA ASN A 1132 -9.92 42.20 -36.73
C ASN A 1132 -9.19 41.34 -35.69
N PHE A 1133 -9.47 40.03 -35.66
CA PHE A 1133 -8.81 39.09 -34.77
C PHE A 1133 -7.39 38.75 -35.25
N VAL A 1134 -7.17 38.69 -36.57
CA VAL A 1134 -5.85 38.49 -37.18
C VAL A 1134 -4.97 39.72 -36.93
N GLU A 1135 -5.46 40.94 -37.13
CA GLU A 1135 -4.69 42.17 -36.83
C GLU A 1135 -4.24 42.25 -35.37
N LYS A 1136 -5.15 41.99 -34.41
CA LYS A 1136 -4.80 41.95 -32.97
C LYS A 1136 -3.83 40.84 -32.60
N LYS A 1137 -3.91 39.68 -33.26
CA LYS A 1137 -3.03 38.54 -32.99
C LYS A 1137 -1.65 38.73 -33.60
N VAL A 1138 -1.57 39.39 -34.76
CA VAL A 1138 -0.32 39.87 -35.36
C VAL A 1138 0.32 40.90 -34.43
N GLU A 1139 -0.41 41.95 -34.00
CA GLU A 1139 0.08 42.94 -33.04
C GLU A 1139 0.59 42.33 -31.72
N ASN A 1140 -0.14 41.37 -31.15
CA ASN A 1140 0.25 40.72 -29.90
C ASN A 1140 1.48 39.80 -30.05
N ASN A 1141 1.66 39.17 -31.21
CA ASN A 1141 2.87 38.39 -31.49
C ASN A 1141 4.09 39.29 -31.72
N PHE A 1142 3.93 40.42 -32.44
CA PHE A 1142 4.99 41.43 -32.60
C PHE A 1142 5.41 42.03 -31.25
N LYS A 1143 4.47 42.24 -30.31
CA LYS A 1143 4.78 42.65 -28.92
C LYS A 1143 5.51 41.57 -28.12
N LYS A 1144 5.16 40.30 -28.30
CA LYS A 1144 5.82 39.16 -27.62
C LYS A 1144 7.28 38.96 -28.06
N GLU A 1145 7.62 39.35 -29.29
CA GLU A 1145 8.97 39.25 -29.86
C GLU A 1145 9.83 40.51 -29.65
N GLY A 1146 9.33 41.53 -28.94
CA GLY A 1146 10.12 42.71 -28.53
C GLY A 1146 10.34 43.78 -29.60
N LEU A 1147 9.58 43.80 -30.69
CA LEU A 1147 9.66 44.80 -31.76
C LEU A 1147 8.81 46.05 -31.42
N LYS A 1148 9.34 47.26 -31.68
CA LYS A 1148 8.65 48.54 -31.37
C LYS A 1148 7.52 48.80 -32.37
N THR A 1149 6.33 49.10 -31.84
CA THR A 1149 5.05 49.34 -32.56
C THR A 1149 5.03 50.52 -33.55
N LYS A 1150 6.08 51.36 -33.64
CA LYS A 1150 6.05 52.59 -34.46
C LYS A 1150 6.38 52.42 -35.95
N GLU A 1151 6.78 51.25 -36.42
CA GLU A 1151 7.14 51.00 -37.84
C GLU A 1151 6.07 50.21 -38.63
N ILE A 1152 4.95 49.87 -37.99
CA ILE A 1152 3.84 49.11 -38.56
C ILE A 1152 3.22 49.73 -39.84
N PRO A 1153 3.15 51.08 -40.04
CA PRO A 1153 2.42 51.62 -41.20
C PRO A 1153 3.15 51.52 -42.56
N ASN A 1154 4.47 51.32 -42.59
CA ASN A 1154 5.24 51.47 -43.83
C ASN A 1154 5.63 50.16 -44.52
N ILE A 1155 5.45 49.00 -43.87
CA ILE A 1155 5.90 47.69 -44.40
C ILE A 1155 4.76 46.90 -45.05
N VAL A 1156 3.50 47.25 -44.75
CA VAL A 1156 2.35 46.62 -45.37
C VAL A 1156 2.06 47.29 -46.71
N ASP A 1157 2.72 46.82 -47.77
CA ASP A 1157 2.44 47.24 -49.14
C ASP A 1157 0.93 47.13 -49.41
N SER A 1158 0.28 48.29 -49.52
CA SER A 1158 -1.17 48.47 -49.66
C SER A 1158 -1.77 47.66 -50.81
N LYS A 1159 -0.95 47.20 -51.76
CA LYS A 1159 -1.35 46.29 -52.85
C LYS A 1159 -1.74 44.89 -52.38
N LEU A 1160 -1.13 44.34 -51.32
CA LEU A 1160 -1.40 42.98 -50.84
C LEU A 1160 -2.73 42.90 -50.06
N ILE A 1161 -3.00 43.91 -49.23
CA ILE A 1161 -4.31 44.08 -48.58
C ILE A 1161 -5.40 44.34 -49.63
N LYS A 1162 -5.11 45.13 -50.67
CA LYS A 1162 -6.07 45.38 -51.76
C LYS A 1162 -6.38 44.11 -52.57
N LYS A 1163 -5.38 43.27 -52.86
CA LYS A 1163 -5.59 41.96 -53.50
C LYS A 1163 -6.42 41.00 -52.65
N ALA A 1164 -6.24 41.02 -51.33
CA ALA A 1164 -7.07 40.24 -50.41
C ALA A 1164 -8.51 40.75 -50.36
N LYS A 1165 -8.71 42.08 -50.34
CA LYS A 1165 -10.06 42.71 -50.41
C LYS A 1165 -10.76 42.45 -51.75
N ASP A 1166 -10.03 42.50 -52.87
CA ASP A 1166 -10.59 42.24 -54.20
C ASP A 1166 -10.93 40.76 -54.42
N ALA A 1167 -10.24 39.84 -53.73
CA ALA A 1167 -10.56 38.40 -53.70
C ALA A 1167 -11.70 38.05 -52.73
N LEU A 1168 -12.06 38.98 -51.83
CA LEU A 1168 -13.21 38.88 -50.93
C LEU A 1168 -14.51 39.39 -51.57
N ASN A 1169 -14.40 40.26 -52.59
CA ASN A 1169 -15.53 40.83 -53.34
C ASN A 1169 -15.88 40.08 -54.64
N LYS A 1170 -15.16 38.99 -54.96
CA LYS A 1170 -15.45 38.06 -56.05
C LYS A 1170 -15.74 36.68 -55.47
#